data_AF-A0A9D7RAA5-F1
#
_entry.id   AF-A0A9D7RAA5-F1
#
_cell.length_a   1.000
_cell.length_b   1.000
_cell.length_c   1.000
_cell.angle_alpha   90.00
_cell.angle_beta   90.00
_cell.angle_gamma   90.00
#
_symmetry.space_group_name_H-M   'P 1'
#
loop_
_entity.id
_entity.type
_entity.pdbx_description
1 polymer ?
#
loop_
_entity_poly.entity_id
_entity_poly.type
_entity_poly.pdbx_seq_one_letter_code
_entity_poly.pdbx_strand_id
1 'polypeptide(L)'
;MFRSSLVLGATLLGAALVLGPSPLLAHGGQYRGPRDIVPPGGGGNPPVTPGVPTPPGGPTSPNGPGAPTTGTPPGGGIGPGVSTPGTGPVSGGMDVTESYNDWSFWWGFNKDRFLDLKGKLASIGVTTGSDEFELGFLGPKGSDKIGIDRGTVQRVVFPVLRSVLEDEGRSADEQSSALIALAKLGVEQEASVELIAKHLAAKNQEVSETAAVALGILAHPGGLPLLTSLLRDEAPARRRVGRHEVPLRTRAFAAYGLGLIGHAAEGDASTAMLARIEEELLAAFRHKGEALDDLKVATLSALSLLPLEPQRAQMLTETVLLPLLEDQRTNGLDVIRAHAATTLARWTRRCGAEHPMTRTVSAAFLALLGQKKQNALVAQSLALALGVIEANRGEQAEAAVKALASYGDDGRDQQARYFSTMALGQIGGPAALQHLRKVLSKGKNHERSWAALALGVRAFEDRAHEAGATDGSSAAEVLHALRKDRDPSLRGAYSISLGLMRHEPAREALEAELLEANVESQKGNAGIGLGLLGVATSRELIQQELGKSKRRPDQLQSLAIALGLLGDPSVVDLLIATMKEARTTSVHAALAQALGFIGDQRSLAPLVEMVTADELTAEARAFALVALGIACDKERLPWNAKIAENANYRATVSTLTGGALGVLDIL
;
A
#
# COMPACT_ATOMS: atom_id res chain seq x y z
N MET A 1 -59.08 17.12 50.82
CA MET A 1 -59.82 17.53 49.61
C MET A 1 -58.80 17.82 48.51
N PHE A 2 -58.88 17.07 47.39
CA PHE A 2 -58.48 17.34 45.98
C PHE A 2 -57.46 18.49 45.71
N ARG A 3 -56.44 18.40 44.82
CA ARG A 3 -56.21 17.57 43.62
C ARG A 3 -54.78 17.82 43.05
N SER A 4 -54.22 16.79 42.40
CA SER A 4 -53.41 16.80 41.15
C SER A 4 -52.01 17.45 41.10
N SER A 5 -50.97 16.63 40.85
CA SER A 5 -50.26 16.52 39.54
C SER A 5 -48.84 15.94 39.68
N LEU A 6 -48.51 15.01 38.78
CA LEU A 6 -47.18 14.55 38.29
C LEU A 6 -46.06 14.22 39.30
N VAL A 7 -45.53 12.99 39.18
CA VAL A 7 -44.13 12.65 38.82
C VAL A 7 -44.05 11.11 38.84
N LEU A 8 -43.88 10.47 37.68
CA LEU A 8 -43.49 9.06 37.61
C LEU A 8 -42.01 9.01 37.25
N GLY A 9 -41.20 8.55 38.22
CA GLY A 9 -39.75 8.53 38.17
C GLY A 9 -39.19 7.42 37.28
N ALA A 10 -38.07 7.78 36.67
CA ALA A 10 -37.18 7.00 35.82
C ALA A 10 -36.65 5.70 36.46
N THR A 11 -36.65 4.62 35.67
CA THR A 11 -35.59 3.60 35.64
C THR A 11 -35.63 2.86 34.30
N LEU A 12 -34.77 3.28 33.37
CA LEU A 12 -34.31 2.49 32.21
C LEU A 12 -32.82 2.77 32.04
N LEU A 13 -31.97 1.95 32.67
CA LEU A 13 -30.56 1.86 32.33
C LEU A 13 -30.45 1.05 31.04
N GLY A 14 -30.44 1.75 29.91
CA GLY A 14 -30.11 1.18 28.61
C GLY A 14 -28.60 0.97 28.51
N ALA A 15 -28.19 -0.27 28.23
CA ALA A 15 -26.85 -0.60 27.80
C ALA A 15 -26.58 0.06 26.43
N ALA A 16 -25.85 1.18 26.44
CA ALA A 16 -25.30 1.78 25.24
C ALA A 16 -24.10 0.94 24.78
N LEU A 17 -24.31 0.11 23.77
CA LEU A 17 -23.24 -0.41 22.91
C LEU A 17 -22.62 0.78 22.18
N VAL A 18 -21.47 1.25 22.67
CA VAL A 18 -20.62 2.21 21.97
C VAL A 18 -19.92 1.48 20.83
N LEU A 19 -20.59 1.44 19.66
CA LEU A 19 -19.91 1.29 18.38
C LEU A 19 -19.38 2.67 17.99
N GLY A 20 -18.24 3.06 18.58
CA GLY A 20 -17.48 4.22 18.13
C GLY A 20 -16.60 3.86 16.93
N PRO A 21 -16.40 4.77 15.96
CA PRO A 21 -15.37 4.58 14.94
C PRO A 21 -14.00 4.50 15.62
N SER A 22 -13.17 3.52 15.25
CA SER A 22 -11.79 3.42 15.73
C SER A 22 -11.04 4.72 15.40
N PRO A 23 -10.31 5.34 16.36
CA PRO A 23 -9.52 6.52 16.07
C PRO A 23 -8.42 6.14 15.06
N LEU A 24 -8.43 6.80 13.90
CA LEU A 24 -7.33 6.75 12.95
C LEU A 24 -6.19 7.58 13.54
N LEU A 25 -4.98 7.01 13.61
CA LEU A 25 -3.81 7.66 14.18
C LEU A 25 -2.98 8.37 13.10
N ALA A 26 -2.22 9.41 13.43
CA ALA A 26 -1.57 10.28 12.43
C ALA A 26 -0.35 9.66 11.72
N HIS A 27 0.25 8.62 12.29
CA HIS A 27 1.25 7.73 11.67
C HIS A 27 0.60 6.54 10.96
N GLY A 28 -0.72 6.39 11.11
CA GLY A 28 -1.59 5.49 10.36
C GLY A 28 -1.79 6.00 8.94
N GLY A 29 -0.85 5.63 8.10
CA GLY A 29 -0.72 6.00 6.72
C GLY A 29 -1.40 5.15 5.70
N GLN A 30 -1.59 5.80 4.55
CA GLN A 30 -2.01 5.25 3.26
C GLN A 30 -2.68 3.90 3.40
N TYR A 31 -3.95 3.89 3.81
CA TYR A 31 -4.79 2.82 3.32
C TYR A 31 -4.70 2.88 1.79
N ARG A 32 -3.94 1.94 1.21
CA ARG A 32 -3.67 1.87 -0.23
C ARG A 32 -4.87 1.29 -0.99
N GLY A 33 -5.96 0.94 -0.29
CA GLY A 33 -7.28 0.70 -0.88
C GLY A 33 -8.23 1.91 -0.75
N PRO A 34 -9.50 1.80 -1.18
CA PRO A 34 -10.57 2.77 -0.92
C PRO A 34 -10.96 2.80 0.57
N ARG A 35 -10.78 3.94 1.25
CA ARG A 35 -10.90 4.10 2.71
C ARG A 35 -12.23 3.68 3.35
N ASP A 36 -13.27 3.46 2.56
CA ASP A 36 -14.59 3.05 3.05
C ASP A 36 -14.61 1.64 3.66
N ILE A 37 -13.55 0.83 3.49
CA ILE A 37 -13.54 -0.58 3.88
C ILE A 37 -12.21 -0.96 4.54
N VAL A 38 -12.18 -1.10 5.87
CA VAL A 38 -11.04 -1.63 6.64
C VAL A 38 -10.99 -3.17 6.53
N PRO A 39 -9.82 -3.80 6.34
CA PRO A 39 -9.69 -5.26 6.39
C PRO A 39 -10.26 -5.85 7.67
N PRO A 40 -11.14 -6.87 7.62
CA PRO A 40 -11.45 -7.62 8.82
C PRO A 40 -10.13 -8.22 9.31
N GLY A 41 -9.80 -7.96 10.58
CA GLY A 41 -8.62 -8.54 11.22
C GLY A 41 -8.62 -10.05 10.97
N GLY A 42 -7.52 -10.56 10.42
CA GLY A 42 -7.35 -11.98 10.18
C GLY A 42 -7.67 -12.74 11.48
N GLY A 43 -8.47 -13.80 11.36
CA GLY A 43 -8.96 -14.58 12.49
C GLY A 43 -7.81 -15.15 13.35
N GLY A 44 -7.37 -14.37 14.32
CA GLY A 44 -6.60 -14.81 15.46
C GLY A 44 -7.54 -14.87 16.66
N ASN A 45 -7.55 -16.00 17.36
CA ASN A 45 -8.24 -16.08 18.64
C ASN A 45 -7.77 -14.93 19.55
N PRO A 46 -8.67 -14.29 20.32
CA PRO A 46 -8.26 -13.26 21.28
C PRO A 46 -7.27 -13.86 22.29
N PRO A 47 -6.31 -13.06 22.81
CA PRO A 47 -5.32 -13.54 23.75
C PRO A 47 -6.00 -14.13 24.98
N VAL A 48 -5.65 -15.37 25.31
CA VAL A 48 -6.07 -16.04 26.54
C VAL A 48 -5.51 -15.24 27.72
N THR A 49 -6.38 -14.57 28.47
CA THR A 49 -6.03 -13.99 29.77
C THR A 49 -5.56 -15.10 30.71
N PRO A 50 -4.45 -14.97 31.45
CA PRO A 50 -4.02 -15.98 32.41
C PRO A 50 -5.08 -16.13 33.51
N GLY A 51 -5.74 -17.29 33.55
CA GLY A 51 -6.68 -17.64 34.60
C GLY A 51 -5.96 -17.87 35.93
N VAL A 52 -6.52 -17.31 37.00
CA VAL A 52 -6.11 -17.52 38.40
C VAL A 52 -6.17 -19.01 38.75
N PRO A 53 -5.22 -19.59 39.51
CA PRO A 53 -5.22 -21.03 39.80
C PRO A 53 -6.26 -21.38 40.88
N THR A 54 -7.09 -22.38 40.62
CA THR A 54 -7.91 -23.08 41.63
C THR A 54 -7.25 -24.39 42.08
N PRO A 55 -7.44 -24.85 43.34
CA PRO A 55 -6.69 -25.96 43.92
C PRO A 55 -7.20 -27.36 43.49
N PRO A 56 -6.42 -28.43 43.70
CA PRO A 56 -6.68 -29.74 43.09
C PRO A 56 -7.68 -30.59 43.90
N GLY A 57 -8.63 -31.22 43.19
CA GLY A 57 -9.48 -32.29 43.70
C GLY A 57 -9.09 -33.64 43.07
N GLY A 58 -8.99 -34.68 43.90
CA GLY A 58 -8.44 -36.00 43.61
C GLY A 58 -9.29 -36.95 42.74
N PRO A 59 -8.87 -38.24 42.62
CA PRO A 59 -9.10 -39.05 41.41
C PRO A 59 -10.16 -40.15 41.59
N THR A 60 -10.79 -40.60 40.49
CA THR A 60 -11.26 -41.99 40.29
C THR A 60 -11.55 -42.31 38.81
N SER A 61 -11.20 -43.54 38.41
CA SER A 61 -11.20 -44.16 37.08
C SER A 61 -12.53 -44.94 36.77
N PRO A 62 -12.62 -45.94 35.84
CA PRO A 62 -12.95 -45.82 34.39
C PRO A 62 -14.03 -46.81 33.83
N ASN A 63 -14.37 -46.68 32.52
CA ASN A 63 -14.95 -47.66 31.53
C ASN A 63 -16.33 -48.31 31.83
N GLY A 64 -17.39 -48.21 31.00
CA GLY A 64 -17.65 -48.69 29.61
C GLY A 64 -19.07 -49.35 29.56
N PRO A 65 -19.54 -50.07 28.51
CA PRO A 65 -19.83 -49.71 27.10
C PRO A 65 -21.28 -50.07 26.60
N GLY A 66 -21.68 -49.62 25.39
CA GLY A 66 -22.43 -50.43 24.39
C GLY A 66 -23.93 -50.17 24.08
N ALA A 67 -24.21 -49.56 22.91
CA ALA A 67 -25.17 -49.86 21.79
C ALA A 67 -26.57 -50.50 22.04
N PRO A 68 -27.58 -50.48 21.11
CA PRO A 68 -27.53 -50.16 19.66
C PRO A 68 -28.68 -49.31 19.08
N THR A 69 -28.54 -48.96 17.79
CA THR A 69 -29.51 -48.29 16.91
C THR A 69 -30.12 -49.25 15.88
N THR A 70 -31.43 -49.13 15.59
CA THR A 70 -32.15 -49.58 14.37
C THR A 70 -33.49 -48.80 14.32
N GLY A 71 -34.15 -48.39 13.22
CA GLY A 71 -33.90 -48.34 11.78
C GLY A 71 -35.10 -47.66 11.06
N THR A 72 -34.82 -46.81 10.05
CA THR A 72 -35.53 -46.51 8.77
C THR A 72 -37.04 -46.09 8.65
N PRO A 73 -37.41 -45.34 7.56
CA PRO A 73 -38.55 -44.39 7.40
C PRO A 73 -39.80 -45.06 6.71
N PRO A 74 -40.90 -44.41 6.22
CA PRO A 74 -41.15 -42.98 5.87
C PRO A 74 -42.57 -42.41 6.20
N GLY A 75 -42.79 -41.13 5.86
CA GLY A 75 -44.15 -40.56 5.65
C GLY A 75 -44.46 -39.29 6.44
N GLY A 76 -44.75 -38.20 5.73
CA GLY A 76 -44.91 -36.85 6.26
C GLY A 76 -46.14 -36.63 7.15
N GLY A 77 -46.01 -35.64 8.03
CA GLY A 77 -47.07 -35.11 8.90
C GLY A 77 -46.62 -33.78 9.50
N ILE A 78 -47.44 -32.76 9.27
CA ILE A 78 -47.25 -31.34 9.59
C ILE A 78 -47.28 -31.11 11.11
N GLY A 79 -46.35 -30.30 11.63
CA GLY A 79 -46.26 -29.82 13.01
C GLY A 79 -45.60 -28.44 13.08
N PRO A 80 -45.86 -27.63 14.12
CA PRO A 80 -46.01 -26.18 14.01
C PRO A 80 -44.71 -25.40 13.95
N GLY A 81 -44.72 -24.34 13.13
CA GLY A 81 -43.62 -23.40 12.95
C GLY A 81 -43.31 -22.61 14.21
N VAL A 82 -42.03 -22.62 14.58
CA VAL A 82 -41.44 -21.64 15.47
C VAL A 82 -41.02 -20.45 14.61
N SER A 83 -41.72 -19.35 14.83
CA SER A 83 -41.48 -18.03 14.26
C SER A 83 -40.08 -17.51 14.59
N THR A 84 -39.23 -17.42 13.58
CA THR A 84 -38.10 -16.48 13.55
C THR A 84 -38.66 -15.05 13.43
N PRO A 85 -38.31 -14.11 14.32
CA PRO A 85 -38.70 -12.71 14.13
C PRO A 85 -37.98 -12.13 12.90
N GLY A 86 -38.79 -11.55 12.02
CA GLY A 86 -38.42 -11.11 10.69
C GLY A 86 -37.52 -9.88 10.65
N THR A 87 -36.86 -9.81 9.50
CA THR A 87 -36.21 -8.69 8.85
C THR A 87 -37.00 -7.37 8.97
N GLY A 88 -36.39 -6.38 9.62
CA GLY A 88 -36.56 -4.97 9.27
C GLY A 88 -35.72 -4.63 8.03
N PRO A 89 -35.98 -3.50 7.35
CA PRO A 89 -35.33 -3.18 6.09
C PRO A 89 -33.83 -2.95 6.33
N VAL A 90 -33.00 -3.89 5.89
CA VAL A 90 -31.56 -3.71 5.86
C VAL A 90 -31.27 -2.81 4.65
N SER A 91 -30.99 -1.54 4.90
CA SER A 91 -30.28 -0.67 3.97
C SER A 91 -29.00 -1.39 3.55
N GLY A 92 -28.84 -1.62 2.24
CA GLY A 92 -27.84 -2.50 1.63
C GLY A 92 -26.45 -2.40 2.25
N GLY A 93 -26.07 -3.44 3.00
CA GLY A 93 -24.69 -3.68 3.39
C GLY A 93 -23.99 -4.41 2.26
N MET A 94 -23.03 -3.74 1.62
CA MET A 94 -22.11 -4.35 0.67
C MET A 94 -21.24 -5.36 1.43
N ASP A 95 -21.08 -6.57 0.90
CA ASP A 95 -20.20 -7.58 1.49
C ASP A 95 -18.74 -7.06 1.43
N VAL A 96 -18.09 -6.93 2.59
CA VAL A 96 -16.72 -6.39 2.75
C VAL A 96 -15.71 -7.14 1.85
N THR A 97 -16.00 -8.38 1.49
CA THR A 97 -15.18 -9.20 0.57
C THR A 97 -15.32 -8.81 -0.91
N GLU A 98 -16.45 -8.26 -1.33
CA GLU A 98 -16.68 -7.76 -2.70
C GLU A 98 -15.89 -6.46 -2.98
N SER A 99 -15.53 -5.72 -1.94
CA SER A 99 -14.76 -4.47 -2.05
C SER A 99 -13.33 -4.64 -2.56
N TYR A 100 -12.61 -5.68 -2.10
CA TYR A 100 -11.21 -5.91 -2.49
C TYR A 100 -11.00 -6.28 -3.96
N ASN A 101 -12.09 -6.62 -4.65
CA ASN A 101 -12.12 -6.93 -6.07
C ASN A 101 -12.11 -5.67 -6.95
N ASP A 102 -12.24 -4.48 -6.38
CA ASP A 102 -12.23 -3.23 -7.12
C ASP A 102 -10.83 -2.90 -7.63
N TRP A 103 -10.75 -2.39 -8.86
CA TRP A 103 -9.51 -2.01 -9.55
C TRP A 103 -8.71 -0.95 -8.77
N SER A 104 -9.40 -0.11 -7.99
CA SER A 104 -8.82 0.98 -7.21
C SER A 104 -7.86 0.49 -6.12
N PHE A 105 -8.05 -0.74 -5.60
CA PHE A 105 -7.07 -1.38 -4.71
C PHE A 105 -5.74 -1.62 -5.42
N TRP A 106 -5.78 -2.27 -6.60
CA TRP A 106 -4.56 -2.47 -7.36
C TRP A 106 -3.91 -1.14 -7.73
N TRP A 107 -4.71 -0.15 -8.13
CA TRP A 107 -4.20 1.20 -8.39
C TRP A 107 -3.50 1.79 -7.17
N GLY A 108 -4.10 1.77 -5.99
CA GLY A 108 -3.48 2.39 -4.81
C GLY A 108 -2.19 1.70 -4.36
N PHE A 109 -2.01 0.40 -4.61
CA PHE A 109 -0.74 -0.30 -4.37
C PHE A 109 0.34 0.01 -5.42
N ASN A 110 -0.03 0.36 -6.65
CA ASN A 110 0.91 0.49 -7.78
C ASN A 110 1.03 1.92 -8.34
N LYS A 111 0.18 2.88 -7.91
CA LYS A 111 0.08 4.23 -8.48
C LYS A 111 1.37 5.02 -8.41
N ASP A 112 2.20 4.80 -7.40
CA ASP A 112 3.40 5.60 -7.14
C ASP A 112 4.33 5.62 -8.37
N ARG A 113 4.52 4.46 -9.04
CA ARG A 113 5.36 4.35 -10.24
C ARG A 113 4.79 5.08 -11.46
N PHE A 114 3.46 5.14 -11.56
CA PHE A 114 2.76 5.76 -12.69
C PHE A 114 2.62 7.28 -12.51
N LEU A 115 2.42 7.70 -11.26
CA LEU A 115 2.33 9.10 -10.88
C LEU A 115 3.72 9.73 -10.92
N ASP A 116 4.74 9.10 -10.33
CA ASP A 116 6.13 9.56 -10.26
C ASP A 116 6.24 11.07 -10.05
N LEU A 117 5.53 11.55 -9.02
CA LEU A 117 5.28 12.97 -8.79
C LEU A 117 6.58 13.77 -8.69
N LYS A 118 7.55 13.30 -7.89
CA LYS A 118 8.86 13.95 -7.75
C LYS A 118 9.64 13.97 -9.06
N GLY A 119 9.62 12.87 -9.82
CA GLY A 119 10.26 12.81 -11.13
C GLY A 119 9.65 13.82 -12.11
N LYS A 120 8.32 13.96 -12.12
CA LYS A 120 7.61 14.94 -12.95
C LYS A 120 7.91 16.37 -12.53
N LEU A 121 7.83 16.69 -11.24
CA LEU A 121 8.15 18.02 -10.73
C LEU A 121 9.59 18.44 -11.05
N ALA A 122 10.55 17.53 -10.90
CA ALA A 122 11.94 17.75 -11.29
C ALA A 122 12.07 18.04 -12.80
N SER A 123 11.31 17.34 -13.65
CA SER A 123 11.32 17.59 -15.10
C SER A 123 10.72 18.95 -15.48
N ILE A 124 9.68 19.41 -14.77
CA ILE A 124 9.02 20.70 -15.02
C ILE A 124 9.96 21.86 -14.65
N GLY A 125 10.67 21.75 -13.51
CA GLY A 125 11.63 22.76 -13.03
C GLY A 125 12.90 22.91 -13.88
N VAL A 126 13.18 21.99 -14.81
CA VAL A 126 14.32 22.07 -15.75
C VAL A 126 13.96 22.90 -17.01
N THR A 127 12.68 23.23 -17.20
CA THR A 127 12.19 23.99 -18.36
C THR A 127 12.11 25.49 -18.09
N THR A 128 13.26 26.18 -18.07
CA THR A 128 13.44 27.58 -18.56
C THR A 128 14.88 28.00 -18.30
N GLY A 129 15.70 28.02 -19.35
CA GLY A 129 17.10 28.46 -19.26
C GLY A 129 17.81 28.62 -20.60
N SER A 130 17.07 28.76 -21.71
CA SER A 130 17.63 29.27 -22.95
C SER A 130 16.80 30.49 -23.35
N ASP A 131 17.42 31.67 -23.19
CA ASP A 131 17.10 32.98 -23.79
C ASP A 131 16.98 34.18 -22.83
N GLU A 132 17.44 34.06 -21.58
CA GLU A 132 17.65 35.22 -20.70
C GLU A 132 19.09 35.26 -20.16
N PHE A 133 20.05 35.37 -21.09
CA PHE A 133 21.42 35.79 -20.77
C PHE A 133 21.68 37.11 -21.48
N GLU A 134 21.15 38.21 -20.95
CA GLU A 134 21.71 39.56 -21.16
C GLU A 134 21.03 40.60 -20.25
N LEU A 135 21.65 40.86 -19.09
CA LEU A 135 21.95 42.18 -18.51
C LEU A 135 22.16 42.05 -16.99
N GLY A 136 23.34 42.46 -16.55
CA GLY A 136 23.80 42.32 -15.18
C GLY A 136 23.12 43.23 -14.17
N PHE A 137 23.42 42.90 -12.90
CA PHE A 137 23.10 43.66 -11.69
C PHE A 137 21.63 43.72 -11.30
N LEU A 138 21.14 42.60 -10.75
CA LEU A 138 20.41 42.46 -9.48
C LEU A 138 20.31 40.96 -9.18
N GLY A 139 20.71 40.52 -7.98
CA GLY A 139 20.64 39.11 -7.60
C GLY A 139 19.20 38.58 -7.69
N PRO A 140 18.97 37.33 -8.13
CA PRO A 140 17.61 36.84 -8.33
C PRO A 140 16.89 36.77 -6.99
N LYS A 141 15.74 37.46 -6.89
CA LYS A 141 14.68 37.09 -5.95
C LYS A 141 14.34 35.63 -6.23
N GLY A 142 14.23 34.83 -5.16
CA GLY A 142 14.24 33.37 -5.13
C GLY A 142 13.79 32.70 -6.42
N SER A 143 14.70 31.96 -7.05
CA SER A 143 14.37 31.12 -8.19
C SER A 143 13.24 30.16 -7.80
N ASP A 144 12.14 30.18 -8.55
CA ASP A 144 11.02 29.22 -8.52
C ASP A 144 11.50 27.80 -8.90
N LYS A 145 12.45 27.25 -8.15
CA LYS A 145 12.87 25.86 -8.28
C LYS A 145 11.91 25.03 -7.47
N ILE A 146 11.07 24.26 -8.16
CA ILE A 146 10.28 23.19 -7.56
C ILE A 146 11.26 22.10 -7.11
N GLY A 147 11.55 22.06 -5.81
CA GLY A 147 12.43 21.08 -5.17
C GLY A 147 13.16 21.64 -3.95
N ILE A 148 13.25 20.85 -2.88
CA ILE A 148 13.86 21.26 -1.61
C ILE A 148 15.34 20.85 -1.59
N ASP A 149 16.25 21.81 -1.37
CA ASP A 149 17.68 21.51 -1.27
C ASP A 149 18.04 20.83 0.07
N ARG A 150 19.00 19.90 0.02
CA ARG A 150 19.43 19.10 1.18
C ARG A 150 19.99 19.95 2.33
N GLY A 151 20.63 21.08 2.02
CA GLY A 151 21.17 22.00 3.03
C GLY A 151 20.05 22.67 3.83
N THR A 152 18.95 23.04 3.16
CA THR A 152 17.74 23.54 3.81
C THR A 152 17.09 22.46 4.68
N VAL A 153 16.98 21.22 4.19
CA VAL A 153 16.48 20.09 5.00
C VAL A 153 17.27 19.94 6.30
N GLN A 154 18.61 19.94 6.21
CA GLN A 154 19.50 19.78 7.35
C GLN A 154 19.43 20.95 8.34
N ARG A 155 19.33 22.19 7.86
CA ARG A 155 19.31 23.38 8.74
C ARG A 155 17.94 23.68 9.34
N VAL A 156 16.86 23.37 8.64
CA VAL A 156 15.49 23.81 9.00
C VAL A 156 14.67 22.67 9.56
N VAL A 157 14.63 21.52 8.88
CA VAL A 157 13.69 20.44 9.21
C VAL A 157 14.28 19.49 10.25
N PHE A 158 15.54 19.09 10.09
CA PHE A 158 16.18 18.13 10.99
C PHE A 158 16.21 18.57 12.48
N PRO A 159 16.53 19.83 12.84
CA PRO A 159 16.51 20.26 14.25
C PRO A 159 15.12 20.17 14.88
N VAL A 160 14.07 20.42 14.10
CA VAL A 160 12.67 20.34 14.55
C VAL A 160 12.30 18.89 14.84
N LEU A 161 12.59 17.96 13.91
CA LEU A 161 12.36 16.53 14.13
C LEU A 161 13.14 16.00 15.33
N ARG A 162 14.40 16.42 15.49
CA ARG A 162 15.21 16.09 16.67
C ARG A 162 14.52 16.55 17.95
N SER A 163 14.06 17.80 18.01
CA SER A 163 13.42 18.34 19.21
C SER A 163 12.15 17.56 19.60
N VAL A 164 11.34 17.12 18.63
CA VAL A 164 10.15 16.31 18.88
C VAL A 164 10.52 14.92 19.44
N LEU A 165 11.59 14.31 18.94
CA LEU A 165 12.05 13.00 19.40
C LEU A 165 12.80 13.04 20.74
N GLU A 166 13.27 14.21 21.16
CA GLU A 166 13.92 14.40 22.47
C GLU A 166 12.92 14.82 23.56
N ASP A 167 11.72 15.25 23.17
CA ASP A 167 10.65 15.69 24.07
C ASP A 167 9.76 14.51 24.51
N GLU A 168 9.96 14.06 25.75
CA GLU A 168 9.18 12.97 26.37
C GLU A 168 7.68 13.31 26.53
N GLY A 169 7.28 14.58 26.40
CA GLY A 169 5.89 15.03 26.47
C GLY A 169 5.10 14.85 25.18
N ARG A 170 5.77 14.50 24.07
CA ARG A 170 5.12 14.31 22.77
C ARG A 170 4.30 13.04 22.71
N SER A 171 3.20 13.08 21.95
CA SER A 171 2.35 11.91 21.77
C SER A 171 3.07 10.80 21.00
N ALA A 172 2.59 9.56 21.13
CA ALA A 172 3.07 8.45 20.31
C ALA A 172 2.99 8.79 18.81
N ASP A 173 1.92 9.46 18.40
CA ASP A 173 1.76 9.84 17.01
C ASP A 173 2.80 10.83 16.51
N GLU A 174 3.10 11.85 17.31
CA GLU A 174 4.15 12.82 16.99
C GLU A 174 5.51 12.13 16.91
N GLN A 175 5.81 11.21 17.85
CA GLN A 175 7.06 10.45 17.85
C GLN A 175 7.17 9.56 16.61
N SER A 176 6.15 8.76 16.29
CA SER A 176 6.15 7.86 15.14
C SER A 176 6.26 8.64 13.81
N SER A 177 5.49 9.72 13.65
CA SER A 177 5.60 10.59 12.47
C SER A 177 6.98 11.24 12.35
N ALA A 178 7.58 11.69 13.46
CA ALA A 178 8.94 12.25 13.47
C ALA A 178 10.02 11.21 13.15
N LEU A 179 9.88 9.96 13.62
CA LEU A 179 10.81 8.86 13.33
C LEU A 179 10.86 8.57 11.82
N ILE A 180 9.69 8.46 11.17
CA ILE A 180 9.61 8.20 9.74
C ILE A 180 10.09 9.41 8.94
N ALA A 181 9.67 10.63 9.32
CA ALA A 181 10.14 11.85 8.68
C ALA A 181 11.66 11.96 8.73
N LEU A 182 12.27 11.68 9.90
CA LEU A 182 13.72 11.72 10.09
C LEU A 182 14.44 10.71 9.19
N ALA A 183 13.94 9.48 9.12
CA ALA A 183 14.50 8.43 8.30
C ALA A 183 14.48 8.78 6.79
N LYS A 184 13.41 9.44 6.35
CA LYS A 184 13.23 9.93 4.97
C LYS A 184 14.19 11.05 4.59
N LEU A 185 14.58 11.92 5.53
CA LEU A 185 15.49 13.05 5.22
C LEU A 185 16.86 12.58 4.73
N GLY A 186 17.40 11.50 5.32
CA GLY A 186 18.74 11.00 5.00
C GLY A 186 19.88 11.97 5.30
N VAL A 187 19.70 12.89 6.24
CA VAL A 187 20.73 13.83 6.74
C VAL A 187 21.22 13.40 8.12
N GLU A 188 22.46 13.78 8.48
CA GLU A 188 23.04 13.47 9.81
C GLU A 188 22.87 11.98 10.18
N GLN A 189 23.27 11.09 9.26
CA GLN A 189 22.81 9.70 9.25
C GLN A 189 23.26 8.93 10.50
N GLU A 190 24.49 9.11 10.96
CA GLU A 190 25.00 8.49 12.18
C GLU A 190 24.23 8.96 13.42
N ALA A 191 23.99 10.27 13.53
CA ALA A 191 23.22 10.83 14.64
C ALA A 191 21.74 10.37 14.60
N SER A 192 21.18 10.26 13.39
CA SER A 192 19.82 9.78 13.17
C SER A 192 19.65 8.31 13.56
N VAL A 193 20.65 7.45 13.27
CA VAL A 193 20.65 6.05 13.73
C VAL A 193 20.51 5.98 15.26
N GLU A 194 21.33 6.73 16.00
CA GLU A 194 21.28 6.69 17.47
C GLU A 194 19.98 7.28 18.01
N LEU A 195 19.50 8.40 17.44
CA LEU A 195 18.25 9.03 17.86
C LEU A 195 17.03 8.11 17.66
N ILE A 196 16.94 7.45 16.49
CA ILE A 196 15.89 6.47 16.19
C ILE A 196 16.01 5.28 17.15
N ALA A 197 17.22 4.76 17.38
CA ALA A 197 17.44 3.58 18.19
C ALA A 197 17.04 3.74 19.68
N LYS A 198 17.04 4.97 20.22
CA LYS A 198 16.52 5.26 21.57
C LYS A 198 15.03 4.92 21.71
N HIS A 199 14.26 5.02 20.63
CA HIS A 199 12.81 4.84 20.64
C HIS A 199 12.38 3.37 20.58
N LEU A 200 13.32 2.44 20.36
CA LEU A 200 13.05 1.00 20.46
C LEU A 200 12.61 0.58 21.88
N ALA A 201 13.02 1.33 22.91
CA ALA A 201 12.61 1.10 24.30
C ALA A 201 11.22 1.66 24.64
N ALA A 202 10.54 2.31 23.69
CA ALA A 202 9.24 2.93 23.94
C ALA A 202 8.22 1.89 24.45
N LYS A 203 7.46 2.28 25.48
CA LYS A 203 6.37 1.43 26.02
C LYS A 203 5.24 1.25 25.01
N ASN A 204 5.00 2.29 24.21
CA ASN A 204 4.07 2.21 23.10
C ASN A 204 4.66 1.30 22.01
N GLN A 205 3.92 0.25 21.66
CA GLN A 205 4.31 -0.76 20.69
C GLN A 205 4.58 -0.17 19.31
N GLU A 206 3.73 0.75 18.86
CA GLU A 206 3.79 1.34 17.53
C GLU A 206 5.00 2.29 17.39
N VAL A 207 5.37 3.03 18.44
CA VAL A 207 6.62 3.81 18.43
C VAL A 207 7.86 2.89 18.33
N SER A 208 7.85 1.77 19.08
CA SER A 208 8.95 0.79 19.05
C SER A 208 9.07 0.08 17.69
N GLU A 209 7.95 -0.32 17.08
CA GLU A 209 7.90 -0.91 15.74
C GLU A 209 8.31 0.11 14.66
N THR A 210 7.84 1.35 14.78
CA THR A 210 8.20 2.46 13.87
C THR A 210 9.68 2.76 13.93
N ALA A 211 10.29 2.75 15.13
CA ALA A 211 11.73 2.92 15.27
C ALA A 211 12.52 1.81 14.56
N ALA A 212 12.06 0.56 14.62
CA ALA A 212 12.71 -0.55 13.93
C ALA A 212 12.70 -0.38 12.40
N VAL A 213 11.57 0.02 11.80
CA VAL A 213 11.52 0.25 10.35
C VAL A 213 12.18 1.57 9.92
N ALA A 214 12.14 2.61 10.75
CA ALA A 214 12.80 3.88 10.49
C ALA A 214 14.32 3.72 10.33
N LEU A 215 14.96 2.79 11.08
CA LEU A 215 16.37 2.42 10.85
C LEU A 215 16.60 1.88 9.44
N GLY A 216 15.65 1.12 8.90
CA GLY A 216 15.67 0.59 7.54
C GLY A 216 15.41 1.64 6.47
N ILE A 217 14.42 2.51 6.67
CA ILE A 217 14.09 3.63 5.77
C ILE A 217 15.26 4.63 5.69
N LEU A 218 15.97 4.85 6.81
CA LEU A 218 17.19 5.64 6.84
C LEU A 218 18.26 5.07 5.90
N ALA A 219 18.23 3.75 5.67
CA ALA A 219 19.05 3.04 4.71
C ALA A 219 20.56 3.23 4.92
N HIS A 220 20.97 3.36 6.19
CA HIS A 220 22.36 3.59 6.58
C HIS A 220 23.00 2.31 7.16
N PRO A 221 24.23 1.92 6.74
CA PRO A 221 24.89 0.70 7.23
C PRO A 221 25.08 0.66 8.76
N GLY A 222 25.16 1.82 9.44
CA GLY A 222 25.25 1.89 10.90
C GLY A 222 24.05 1.27 11.65
N GLY A 223 22.88 1.14 11.00
CA GLY A 223 21.72 0.46 11.57
C GLY A 223 21.77 -1.07 11.50
N LEU A 224 22.64 -1.63 10.66
CA LEU A 224 22.69 -3.07 10.37
C LEU A 224 22.92 -3.94 11.60
N PRO A 225 23.91 -3.67 12.48
CA PRO A 225 24.15 -4.54 13.65
C PRO A 225 22.94 -4.61 14.58
N LEU A 226 22.24 -3.50 14.75
CA LEU A 226 21.07 -3.43 15.63
C LEU A 226 19.86 -4.14 15.03
N LEU A 227 19.60 -3.96 13.72
CA LEU A 227 18.52 -4.65 13.02
C LEU A 227 18.73 -6.17 12.97
N THR A 228 19.95 -6.63 12.73
CA THR A 228 20.31 -8.05 12.81
C THR A 228 20.09 -8.59 14.23
N SER A 229 20.53 -7.85 15.25
CA SER A 229 20.35 -8.23 16.66
C SER A 229 18.86 -8.30 17.05
N LEU A 230 18.04 -7.37 16.54
CA LEU A 230 16.58 -7.38 16.72
C LEU A 230 15.98 -8.63 16.08
N LEU A 231 16.25 -8.89 14.80
CA LEU A 231 15.73 -10.04 14.06
C LEU A 231 16.01 -11.38 14.76
N ARG A 232 17.24 -11.52 15.27
CA ARG A 232 17.74 -12.73 15.95
C ARG A 232 17.33 -12.83 17.42
N ASP A 233 16.68 -11.79 17.97
CA ASP A 233 16.35 -11.70 19.39
C ASP A 233 17.59 -11.90 20.29
N GLU A 234 18.62 -11.08 20.08
CA GLU A 234 19.89 -11.15 20.81
C GLU A 234 19.98 -10.18 21.99
N ALA A 235 20.93 -10.43 22.89
CA ALA A 235 21.12 -9.64 24.10
C ALA A 235 21.29 -8.12 23.87
N PRO A 236 22.03 -7.62 22.86
CA PRO A 236 22.11 -6.18 22.58
C PRO A 236 20.75 -5.57 22.25
N ALA A 237 19.96 -6.22 21.39
CA ALA A 237 18.62 -5.78 21.04
C ALA A 237 17.64 -5.84 22.22
N ARG A 238 17.66 -6.92 23.02
CA ARG A 238 16.86 -7.05 24.26
C ARG A 238 17.11 -5.90 25.23
N ARG A 239 18.39 -5.52 25.42
CA ARG A 239 18.76 -4.35 26.23
C ARG A 239 18.21 -3.05 25.64
N ARG A 240 18.28 -2.88 24.31
CA ARG A 240 17.79 -1.69 23.63
C ARG A 240 16.27 -1.56 23.66
N VAL A 241 15.54 -2.69 23.56
CA VAL A 241 14.07 -2.73 23.67
C VAL A 241 13.60 -2.70 25.14
N GLY A 242 14.49 -2.97 26.10
CA GLY A 242 14.16 -3.00 27.51
C GLY A 242 13.28 -4.19 27.91
N ARG A 243 13.39 -5.32 27.20
CA ARG A 243 12.56 -6.54 27.41
C ARG A 243 13.44 -7.79 27.43
N HIS A 244 12.92 -8.88 28.01
CA HIS A 244 13.62 -10.17 28.06
C HIS A 244 13.69 -10.87 26.69
N GLU A 245 12.78 -10.52 25.79
CA GLU A 245 12.71 -10.97 24.41
C GLU A 245 12.33 -9.80 23.51
N VAL A 246 12.80 -9.81 22.27
CA VAL A 246 12.38 -8.85 21.25
C VAL A 246 10.99 -9.28 20.73
N PRO A 247 9.96 -8.41 20.80
CA PRO A 247 8.63 -8.75 20.32
C PRO A 247 8.62 -9.18 18.86
N LEU A 248 7.84 -10.20 18.52
CA LEU A 248 7.84 -10.80 17.18
C LEU A 248 7.54 -9.81 16.06
N ARG A 249 6.62 -8.86 16.29
CA ARG A 249 6.33 -7.80 15.33
C ARG A 249 7.55 -6.90 15.12
N THR A 250 8.23 -6.45 16.18
CA THR A 250 9.49 -5.69 16.07
C THR A 250 10.54 -6.46 15.28
N ARG A 251 10.62 -7.79 15.40
CA ARG A 251 11.51 -8.64 14.59
C ARG A 251 11.12 -8.64 13.11
N ALA A 252 9.82 -8.66 12.80
CA ALA A 252 9.32 -8.54 11.43
C ALA A 252 9.63 -7.15 10.82
N PHE A 253 9.42 -6.06 11.57
CA PHE A 253 9.82 -4.70 11.16
C PHE A 253 11.33 -4.57 10.97
N ALA A 254 12.13 -5.24 11.80
CA ALA A 254 13.57 -5.33 11.59
C ALA A 254 13.93 -6.07 10.28
N ALA A 255 13.21 -7.15 9.94
CA ALA A 255 13.39 -7.84 8.66
C ALA A 255 13.07 -6.93 7.45
N TYR A 256 11.94 -6.21 7.47
CA TYR A 256 11.64 -5.21 6.44
C TYR A 256 12.76 -4.16 6.33
N GLY A 257 13.25 -3.67 7.48
CA GLY A 257 14.33 -2.69 7.52
C GLY A 257 15.66 -3.19 6.94
N LEU A 258 16.03 -4.45 7.21
CA LEU A 258 17.19 -5.09 6.58
C LEU A 258 17.05 -5.15 5.05
N GLY A 259 15.86 -5.47 4.54
CA GLY A 259 15.57 -5.45 3.11
C GLY A 259 15.74 -4.06 2.47
N LEU A 260 15.34 -3.00 3.18
CA LEU A 260 15.50 -1.62 2.72
C LEU A 260 16.97 -1.18 2.67
N ILE A 261 17.77 -1.52 3.68
CA ILE A 261 19.23 -1.29 3.65
C ILE A 261 19.87 -2.07 2.50
N GLY A 262 19.51 -3.34 2.33
CA GLY A 262 20.03 -4.17 1.26
C GLY A 262 19.64 -3.66 -0.13
N HIS A 263 18.45 -3.10 -0.29
CA HIS A 263 18.04 -2.45 -1.53
C HIS A 263 18.87 -1.21 -1.85
N ALA A 264 19.12 -0.33 -0.86
CA ALA A 264 19.89 0.89 -1.06
C ALA A 264 21.37 0.66 -1.35
N ALA A 265 21.88 -0.54 -1.05
CA ALA A 265 23.26 -0.93 -1.36
C ALA A 265 23.50 -1.29 -2.85
N GLU A 266 22.45 -1.23 -3.68
CA GLU A 266 22.56 -1.40 -5.13
C GLU A 266 23.47 -0.31 -5.73
N GLY A 267 24.66 -0.71 -6.20
CA GLY A 267 25.65 0.18 -6.82
C GLY A 267 26.82 0.60 -5.92
N ASP A 268 26.73 0.44 -4.59
CA ASP A 268 27.79 0.76 -3.62
C ASP A 268 28.41 -0.52 -3.01
N ALA A 269 28.59 -1.53 -3.88
CA ALA A 269 28.67 -2.95 -3.60
C ALA A 269 29.65 -3.38 -2.48
N SER A 270 29.25 -3.27 -1.22
CA SER A 270 29.73 -4.18 -0.19
C SER A 270 29.00 -5.51 -0.36
N THR A 271 29.48 -6.35 -1.28
CA THR A 271 28.99 -7.73 -1.49
C THR A 271 28.91 -8.50 -0.17
N ALA A 272 29.83 -8.22 0.76
CA ALA A 272 29.82 -8.78 2.11
C ALA A 272 28.59 -8.36 2.95
N MET A 273 28.18 -7.09 2.86
CA MET A 273 26.98 -6.59 3.56
C MET A 273 25.72 -7.26 3.01
N LEU A 274 25.58 -7.34 1.68
CA LEU A 274 24.44 -7.99 1.03
C LEU A 274 24.37 -9.48 1.39
N ALA A 275 25.50 -10.19 1.33
CA ALA A 275 25.58 -11.59 1.73
C ALA A 275 25.19 -11.78 3.20
N ARG A 276 25.61 -10.87 4.09
CA ARG A 276 25.23 -10.90 5.51
C ARG A 276 23.73 -10.69 5.70
N ILE A 277 23.14 -9.69 5.05
CA ILE A 277 21.70 -9.43 5.14
C ILE A 277 20.91 -10.65 4.65
N GLU A 278 21.30 -11.21 3.50
CA GLU A 278 20.67 -12.40 2.93
C GLU A 278 20.74 -13.59 3.89
N GLU A 279 21.90 -13.87 4.48
CA GLU A 279 22.10 -14.97 5.43
C GLU A 279 21.18 -14.84 6.64
N GLU A 280 21.08 -13.63 7.23
CA GLU A 280 20.25 -13.39 8.40
C GLU A 280 18.75 -13.52 8.10
N LEU A 281 18.31 -13.02 6.94
CA LEU A 281 16.92 -13.16 6.51
C LEU A 281 16.56 -14.62 6.24
N LEU A 282 17.45 -15.40 5.59
CA LEU A 282 17.26 -16.82 5.35
C LEU A 282 17.26 -17.64 6.64
N ALA A 283 18.11 -17.29 7.62
CA ALA A 283 18.13 -17.92 8.93
C ALA A 283 16.81 -17.70 9.68
N ALA A 284 16.31 -16.46 9.68
CA ALA A 284 15.02 -16.13 10.28
C ALA A 284 13.85 -16.82 9.56
N PHE A 285 13.87 -16.87 8.23
CA PHE A 285 12.85 -17.55 7.41
C PHE A 285 12.77 -19.06 7.72
N ARG A 286 13.93 -19.71 7.91
CA ARG A 286 14.04 -21.16 8.19
C ARG A 286 13.78 -21.54 9.64
N HIS A 287 13.70 -20.58 10.56
CA HIS A 287 13.48 -20.85 11.97
C HIS A 287 12.15 -21.59 12.20
N LYS A 288 12.13 -22.56 13.12
CA LYS A 288 10.92 -23.34 13.49
C LYS A 288 10.40 -22.84 14.85
N GLY A 289 9.15 -22.35 14.89
CA GLY A 289 8.50 -21.77 16.08
C GLY A 289 7.08 -21.25 15.76
N GLU A 290 6.29 -20.88 16.78
CA GLU A 290 4.91 -20.40 16.60
C GLU A 290 4.83 -18.91 16.18
N ALA A 291 3.73 -18.51 15.53
CA ALA A 291 3.43 -17.17 14.98
C ALA A 291 4.36 -16.65 13.86
N LEU A 292 5.00 -17.54 13.09
CA LEU A 292 5.99 -17.20 12.05
C LEU A 292 5.47 -16.51 10.79
N ASP A 293 4.16 -16.37 10.56
CA ASP A 293 3.67 -15.85 9.27
C ASP A 293 4.08 -14.40 9.04
N ASP A 294 3.93 -13.54 10.05
CA ASP A 294 4.41 -12.15 10.00
C ASP A 294 5.92 -12.09 9.72
N LEU A 295 6.71 -12.86 10.47
CA LEU A 295 8.16 -12.88 10.31
C LEU A 295 8.58 -13.44 8.95
N LYS A 296 7.96 -14.52 8.48
CA LYS A 296 8.28 -15.15 7.20
C LYS A 296 7.89 -14.26 6.03
N VAL A 297 6.71 -13.65 6.06
CA VAL A 297 6.28 -12.67 5.05
C VAL A 297 7.21 -11.47 5.04
N ALA A 298 7.63 -10.96 6.21
CA ALA A 298 8.61 -9.89 6.28
C ALA A 298 9.96 -10.29 5.70
N THR A 299 10.47 -11.49 6.01
CA THR A 299 11.74 -11.98 5.43
C THR A 299 11.65 -12.19 3.92
N LEU A 300 10.56 -12.74 3.38
CA LEU A 300 10.37 -12.90 1.93
C LEU A 300 10.26 -11.54 1.24
N SER A 301 9.50 -10.61 1.82
CA SER A 301 9.39 -9.24 1.33
C SER A 301 10.76 -8.56 1.28
N ALA A 302 11.56 -8.69 2.33
CA ALA A 302 12.91 -8.15 2.41
C ALA A 302 13.88 -8.81 1.42
N LEU A 303 13.88 -10.15 1.32
CA LEU A 303 14.66 -10.92 0.36
C LEU A 303 14.35 -10.51 -1.09
N SER A 304 13.09 -10.21 -1.38
CA SER A 304 12.66 -9.77 -2.71
C SER A 304 13.26 -8.43 -3.16
N LEU A 305 13.72 -7.61 -2.21
CA LEU A 305 14.33 -6.30 -2.48
C LEU A 305 15.82 -6.38 -2.76
N LEU A 306 16.48 -7.45 -2.32
CA LEU A 306 17.93 -7.58 -2.40
C LEU A 306 18.39 -7.71 -3.87
N PRO A 307 19.41 -6.95 -4.30
CA PRO A 307 20.03 -7.10 -5.61
C PRO A 307 20.97 -8.32 -5.61
N LEU A 308 20.40 -9.52 -5.55
CA LEU A 308 21.17 -10.76 -5.55
C LEU A 308 21.83 -11.01 -6.91
N GLU A 309 23.05 -11.53 -6.90
CA GLU A 309 23.70 -12.03 -8.10
C GLU A 309 22.86 -13.13 -8.76
N PRO A 310 22.76 -13.18 -10.10
CA PRO A 310 21.89 -14.13 -10.81
C PRO A 310 22.09 -15.60 -10.41
N GLN A 311 23.34 -16.02 -10.22
CA GLN A 311 23.66 -17.40 -9.81
C GLN A 311 23.16 -17.70 -8.39
N ARG A 312 23.24 -16.71 -7.49
CA ARG A 312 22.75 -16.85 -6.11
C ARG A 312 21.22 -16.90 -6.08
N ALA A 313 20.57 -16.02 -6.84
CA ALA A 313 19.12 -16.02 -7.01
C ALA A 313 18.61 -17.35 -7.58
N GLN A 314 19.30 -17.91 -8.59
CA GLN A 314 18.97 -19.21 -9.16
C GLN A 314 19.11 -20.34 -8.12
N MET A 315 20.22 -20.37 -7.38
CA MET A 315 20.43 -21.38 -6.34
C MET A 315 19.33 -21.34 -5.27
N LEU A 316 18.95 -20.15 -4.78
CA LEU A 316 17.87 -20.02 -3.78
C LEU A 316 16.49 -20.34 -4.37
N THR A 317 16.26 -20.03 -5.64
CA THR A 317 15.04 -20.41 -6.36
C THR A 317 14.86 -21.93 -6.36
N GLU A 318 15.89 -22.67 -6.79
CA GLU A 318 15.86 -24.12 -6.91
C GLU A 318 15.84 -24.83 -5.55
N THR A 319 16.56 -24.32 -4.56
CA THR A 319 16.75 -25.02 -3.27
C THR A 319 15.77 -24.62 -2.18
N VAL A 320 15.10 -23.46 -2.30
CA VAL A 320 14.23 -22.92 -1.24
C VAL A 320 12.84 -22.56 -1.74
N LEU A 321 12.74 -21.59 -2.66
CA LEU A 321 11.45 -20.94 -2.94
C LEU A 321 10.55 -21.76 -3.87
N LEU A 322 11.10 -22.41 -4.90
CA LEU A 322 10.30 -23.23 -5.80
C LEU A 322 9.75 -24.49 -5.10
N PRO A 323 10.56 -25.26 -4.33
CA PRO A 323 10.03 -26.37 -3.54
C PRO A 323 8.94 -25.95 -2.53
N LEU A 324 9.11 -24.77 -1.90
CA LEU A 324 8.11 -24.21 -0.99
C LEU A 324 6.80 -23.89 -1.72
N LEU A 325 6.88 -23.25 -2.90
CA LEU A 325 5.71 -22.89 -3.69
C LEU A 325 4.94 -24.14 -4.15
N GLU A 326 5.66 -25.20 -4.53
CA GLU A 326 5.11 -26.47 -5.00
C GLU A 326 4.58 -27.37 -3.87
N ASP A 327 4.98 -27.16 -2.62
CA ASP A 327 4.52 -28.00 -1.51
C ASP A 327 3.05 -27.76 -1.14
N GLN A 328 2.18 -28.63 -1.66
CA GLN A 328 0.74 -28.60 -1.41
C GLN A 328 0.30 -29.42 -0.20
N ARG A 329 1.24 -30.12 0.46
CA ARG A 329 0.93 -31.06 1.55
C ARG A 329 0.74 -30.36 2.89
N THR A 330 1.15 -29.10 2.98
CA THR A 330 1.20 -28.38 4.26
C THR A 330 0.04 -27.38 4.34
N ASN A 331 -1.08 -27.82 4.92
CA ASN A 331 -2.19 -26.93 5.27
C ASN A 331 -1.66 -25.77 6.13
N GLY A 332 -1.94 -24.53 5.74
CA GLY A 332 -1.59 -23.32 6.50
C GLY A 332 -0.37 -22.53 6.02
N LEU A 333 0.33 -22.93 4.95
CA LEU A 333 1.44 -22.15 4.37
C LEU A 333 1.04 -21.26 3.18
N ASP A 334 -0.25 -21.17 2.83
CA ASP A 334 -0.67 -20.55 1.57
C ASP A 334 -0.34 -19.06 1.45
N VAL A 335 -0.38 -18.31 2.57
CA VAL A 335 0.08 -16.92 2.62
C VAL A 335 1.58 -16.84 2.29
N ILE A 336 2.40 -17.68 2.92
CA ILE A 336 3.85 -17.73 2.70
C ILE A 336 4.16 -18.15 1.25
N ARG A 337 3.43 -19.14 0.71
CA ARG A 337 3.56 -19.58 -0.69
C ARG A 337 3.20 -18.46 -1.68
N ALA A 338 2.16 -17.69 -1.38
CA ALA A 338 1.77 -16.53 -2.18
C ALA A 338 2.88 -15.46 -2.22
N HIS A 339 3.59 -15.23 -1.11
CA HIS A 339 4.76 -14.33 -1.06
C HIS A 339 6.02 -14.91 -1.71
N ALA A 340 6.19 -16.23 -1.71
CA ALA A 340 7.27 -16.89 -2.43
C ALA A 340 7.15 -16.65 -3.94
N ALA A 341 5.94 -16.70 -4.51
CA ALA A 341 5.70 -16.43 -5.92
C ALA A 341 6.07 -14.98 -6.32
N THR A 342 5.68 -13.98 -5.53
CA THR A 342 6.04 -12.57 -5.82
C THR A 342 7.54 -12.30 -5.62
N THR A 343 8.18 -12.98 -4.66
CA THR A 343 9.65 -12.91 -4.45
C THR A 343 10.40 -13.46 -5.66
N LEU A 344 10.02 -14.66 -6.12
CA LEU A 344 10.57 -15.28 -7.32
C LEU A 344 10.40 -14.39 -8.56
N ALA A 345 9.23 -13.76 -8.74
CA ALA A 345 8.98 -12.85 -9.85
C ALA A 345 9.99 -11.69 -9.91
N ARG A 346 10.30 -11.08 -8.76
CA ARG A 346 11.24 -9.95 -8.67
C ARG A 346 12.68 -10.38 -8.97
N TRP A 347 13.12 -11.51 -8.42
CA TRP A 347 14.45 -12.06 -8.72
C TRP A 347 14.57 -12.45 -10.20
N THR A 348 13.56 -13.12 -10.75
CA THR A 348 13.51 -13.50 -12.17
C THR A 348 13.57 -12.28 -13.08
N ARG A 349 12.77 -11.24 -12.80
CA ARG A 349 12.81 -9.99 -13.57
C ARG A 349 14.21 -9.36 -13.59
N ARG A 350 14.92 -9.39 -12.47
CA ARG A 350 16.30 -8.86 -12.35
C ARG A 350 17.31 -9.67 -13.15
N CYS A 351 17.20 -11.00 -13.19
CA CYS A 351 18.10 -11.85 -13.98
C CYS A 351 17.93 -11.66 -15.50
N GLY A 352 16.77 -11.16 -15.95
CA GLY A 352 16.47 -10.90 -17.35
C GLY A 352 15.75 -12.06 -18.04
N ALA A 353 15.13 -11.75 -19.18
CA ALA A 353 14.25 -12.66 -19.91
C ALA A 353 14.95 -13.93 -20.43
N GLU A 354 16.22 -13.82 -20.82
CA GLU A 354 17.00 -14.93 -21.42
C GLU A 354 17.64 -15.86 -20.38
N HIS A 355 17.59 -15.52 -19.09
CA HIS A 355 18.23 -16.31 -18.06
C HIS A 355 17.52 -17.66 -17.84
N PRO A 356 18.22 -18.80 -17.66
CA PRO A 356 17.60 -20.12 -17.49
C PRO A 356 16.56 -20.19 -16.37
N MET A 357 16.83 -19.50 -15.25
CA MET A 357 15.89 -19.37 -14.12
C MET A 357 14.53 -18.81 -14.56
N THR A 358 14.50 -17.89 -15.52
CA THR A 358 13.27 -17.28 -16.02
C THR A 358 12.36 -18.31 -16.67
N ARG A 359 12.93 -19.15 -17.54
CA ARG A 359 12.20 -20.24 -18.19
C ARG A 359 11.67 -21.25 -17.16
N THR A 360 12.49 -21.62 -16.18
CA THR A 360 12.12 -22.57 -15.11
C THR A 360 10.97 -22.04 -14.26
N VAL A 361 11.08 -20.79 -13.79
CA VAL A 361 10.06 -20.17 -12.92
C VAL A 361 8.76 -19.95 -13.68
N SER A 362 8.81 -19.42 -14.90
CA SER A 362 7.60 -19.21 -15.70
C SER A 362 6.89 -20.55 -16.01
N ALA A 363 7.63 -21.59 -16.39
CA ALA A 363 7.04 -22.91 -16.64
C ALA A 363 6.33 -23.47 -15.40
N ALA A 364 6.96 -23.35 -14.23
CA ALA A 364 6.34 -23.77 -12.97
C ALA A 364 5.09 -22.95 -12.65
N PHE A 365 5.10 -21.64 -12.88
CA PHE A 365 3.95 -20.77 -12.61
C PHE A 365 2.77 -21.09 -13.53
N LEU A 366 3.02 -21.33 -14.82
CA LEU A 366 1.99 -21.76 -15.77
C LEU A 366 1.39 -23.11 -15.36
N ALA A 367 2.23 -24.06 -14.95
CA ALA A 367 1.79 -25.37 -14.48
C ALA A 367 0.91 -25.26 -13.22
N LEU A 368 1.33 -24.46 -12.23
CA LEU A 368 0.61 -24.25 -10.98
C LEU A 368 -0.71 -23.48 -11.19
N LEU A 369 -0.72 -22.44 -12.04
CA LEU A 369 -1.93 -21.66 -12.35
C LEU A 369 -2.98 -22.52 -13.07
N GLY A 370 -2.54 -23.44 -13.93
CA GLY A 370 -3.41 -24.38 -14.65
C GLY A 370 -4.00 -25.50 -13.79
N GLN A 371 -3.60 -25.62 -12.53
CA GLN A 371 -4.11 -26.68 -11.67
C GLN A 371 -5.57 -26.45 -11.29
N LYS A 372 -6.35 -27.53 -11.37
CA LYS A 372 -7.77 -27.48 -11.03
C LYS A 372 -8.00 -26.98 -9.61
N LYS A 373 -7.29 -27.47 -8.60
CA LYS A 373 -7.54 -27.16 -7.17
C LYS A 373 -6.44 -26.27 -6.57
N GLN A 374 -6.03 -25.23 -7.28
CA GLN A 374 -5.06 -24.28 -6.76
C GLN A 374 -5.67 -23.41 -5.64
N ASN A 375 -4.89 -23.16 -4.58
CA ASN A 375 -5.28 -22.21 -3.53
C ASN A 375 -5.45 -20.79 -4.11
N ALA A 376 -6.47 -20.07 -3.65
CA ALA A 376 -6.83 -18.73 -4.12
C ALA A 376 -5.66 -17.72 -4.01
N LEU A 377 -5.03 -17.59 -2.83
CA LEU A 377 -3.94 -16.65 -2.61
C LEU A 377 -2.73 -16.95 -3.50
N VAL A 378 -2.43 -18.24 -3.68
CA VAL A 378 -1.33 -18.65 -4.54
C VAL A 378 -1.67 -18.38 -6.01
N ALA A 379 -2.89 -18.70 -6.47
CA ALA A 379 -3.33 -18.38 -7.84
C ALA A 379 -3.28 -16.88 -8.14
N GLN A 380 -3.67 -16.04 -7.18
CA GLN A 380 -3.58 -14.59 -7.27
C GLN A 380 -2.12 -14.12 -7.47
N SER A 381 -1.20 -14.61 -6.63
CA SER A 381 0.21 -14.26 -6.76
C SER A 381 0.83 -14.79 -8.05
N LEU A 382 0.47 -15.99 -8.49
CA LEU A 382 0.94 -16.56 -9.76
C LEU A 382 0.51 -15.69 -10.96
N ALA A 383 -0.74 -15.22 -10.98
CA ALA A 383 -1.25 -14.34 -12.03
C ALA A 383 -0.47 -13.01 -12.08
N LEU A 384 -0.30 -12.34 -10.93
CA LEU A 384 0.53 -11.12 -10.83
C LEU A 384 1.97 -11.37 -11.29
N ALA A 385 2.56 -12.46 -10.81
CA ALA A 385 3.97 -12.76 -11.02
C ALA A 385 4.28 -13.10 -12.48
N LEU A 386 3.39 -13.80 -13.19
CA LEU A 386 3.52 -14.03 -14.64
C LEU A 386 3.53 -12.72 -15.42
N GLY A 387 2.69 -11.75 -15.03
CA GLY A 387 2.68 -10.41 -15.62
C GLY A 387 4.03 -9.69 -15.48
N VAL A 388 4.66 -9.80 -14.30
CA VAL A 388 5.97 -9.20 -14.00
C VAL A 388 7.12 -9.89 -14.76
N ILE A 389 7.11 -11.22 -14.82
CA ILE A 389 8.18 -11.99 -15.47
C ILE A 389 8.15 -11.81 -16.98
N GLU A 390 6.96 -11.85 -17.59
CA GLU A 390 6.79 -11.86 -19.04
C GLU A 390 6.61 -10.46 -19.66
N ALA A 391 6.61 -9.39 -18.86
CA ALA A 391 6.49 -7.98 -19.30
C ALA A 391 7.47 -7.58 -20.42
N ASN A 392 8.67 -8.18 -20.44
CA ASN A 392 9.72 -7.91 -21.43
C ASN A 392 9.71 -8.90 -22.60
N ARG A 393 8.54 -9.49 -22.92
CA ARG A 393 8.38 -10.52 -23.95
C ARG A 393 9.35 -11.68 -23.74
N GLY A 394 9.29 -12.28 -22.55
CA GLY A 394 10.02 -13.52 -22.26
C GLY A 394 9.66 -14.61 -23.27
N GLU A 395 10.51 -15.64 -23.33
CA GLU A 395 10.33 -16.76 -24.26
C GLU A 395 8.95 -17.44 -24.14
N GLN A 396 8.32 -17.34 -22.96
CA GLN A 396 7.03 -17.95 -22.67
C GLN A 396 5.86 -16.96 -22.69
N ALA A 397 6.06 -15.73 -23.17
CA ALA A 397 5.05 -14.68 -23.13
C ALA A 397 3.75 -15.08 -23.86
N GLU A 398 3.82 -15.77 -25.00
CA GLU A 398 2.63 -16.26 -25.70
C GLU A 398 1.85 -17.30 -24.89
N ALA A 399 2.58 -18.23 -24.25
CA ALA A 399 1.97 -19.24 -23.39
C ALA A 399 1.34 -18.60 -22.14
N ALA A 400 2.01 -17.60 -21.56
CA ALA A 400 1.49 -16.83 -20.44
C ALA A 400 0.24 -16.04 -20.83
N VAL A 401 0.24 -15.32 -21.96
CA VAL A 401 -0.95 -14.61 -22.47
C VAL A 401 -2.11 -15.57 -22.64
N LYS A 402 -1.89 -16.76 -23.23
CA LYS A 402 -2.94 -17.76 -23.40
C LYS A 402 -3.47 -18.28 -22.05
N ALA A 403 -2.58 -18.61 -21.12
CA ALA A 403 -2.95 -19.13 -19.80
C ALA A 403 -3.72 -18.08 -18.98
N LEU A 404 -3.23 -16.83 -18.96
CA LEU A 404 -3.84 -15.72 -18.24
C LEU A 404 -5.18 -15.30 -18.85
N ALA A 405 -5.31 -15.28 -20.18
CA ALA A 405 -6.59 -15.03 -20.84
C ALA A 405 -7.63 -16.12 -20.50
N SER A 406 -7.22 -17.40 -20.55
CA SER A 406 -8.10 -18.50 -20.19
C SER A 406 -8.49 -18.47 -18.70
N TYR A 407 -7.54 -18.16 -17.81
CA TYR A 407 -7.84 -18.02 -16.39
C TYR A 407 -8.71 -16.80 -16.13
N GLY A 408 -8.48 -15.67 -16.82
CA GLY A 408 -9.29 -14.46 -16.73
C GLY A 408 -10.75 -14.68 -17.10
N ASP A 409 -11.03 -15.51 -18.11
CA ASP A 409 -12.39 -15.85 -18.53
C ASP A 409 -13.07 -16.83 -17.54
N ASP A 410 -12.40 -17.94 -17.17
CA ASP A 410 -13.06 -19.10 -16.52
C ASP A 410 -12.43 -19.53 -15.18
N GLY A 411 -11.48 -18.76 -14.65
CA GLY A 411 -10.79 -19.05 -13.39
C GLY A 411 -11.73 -19.11 -12.18
N ARG A 412 -11.42 -19.98 -11.22
CA ARG A 412 -12.27 -20.17 -10.02
C ARG A 412 -12.19 -19.01 -9.05
N ASP A 413 -10.98 -18.49 -8.82
CA ASP A 413 -10.77 -17.39 -7.89
C ASP A 413 -10.97 -16.06 -8.62
N GLN A 414 -11.92 -15.27 -8.15
CA GLN A 414 -12.32 -14.02 -8.79
C GLN A 414 -11.18 -13.00 -8.86
N GLN A 415 -10.41 -12.84 -7.77
CA GLN A 415 -9.31 -11.88 -7.74
C GLN A 415 -8.16 -12.30 -8.68
N ALA A 416 -7.86 -13.60 -8.75
CA ALA A 416 -6.88 -14.13 -9.68
C ALA A 416 -7.29 -13.86 -11.14
N ARG A 417 -8.59 -13.87 -11.48
CA ARG A 417 -9.06 -13.45 -12.82
C ARG A 417 -8.70 -12.00 -13.11
N TYR A 418 -8.95 -11.10 -12.15
CA TYR A 418 -8.62 -9.68 -12.29
C TYR A 418 -7.11 -9.41 -12.38
N PHE A 419 -6.32 -10.10 -11.56
CA PHE A 419 -4.87 -10.07 -11.68
C PHE A 419 -4.39 -10.66 -13.01
N SER A 420 -5.09 -11.66 -13.57
CA SER A 420 -4.78 -12.18 -14.90
C SER A 420 -5.06 -11.13 -15.99
N THR A 421 -6.18 -10.39 -15.88
CA THR A 421 -6.45 -9.25 -16.77
C THR A 421 -5.38 -8.17 -16.67
N MET A 422 -4.91 -7.83 -15.46
CA MET A 422 -3.85 -6.85 -15.28
C MET A 422 -2.50 -7.33 -15.84
N ALA A 423 -2.17 -8.61 -15.61
CA ALA A 423 -0.96 -9.24 -16.12
C ALA A 423 -0.91 -9.22 -17.66
N LEU A 424 -2.05 -9.40 -18.34
CA LEU A 424 -2.14 -9.22 -19.80
C LEU A 424 -1.75 -7.80 -20.25
N GLY A 425 -2.10 -6.77 -19.47
CA GLY A 425 -1.69 -5.39 -19.73
C GLY A 425 -0.18 -5.18 -19.52
N GLN A 426 0.40 -5.80 -18.50
CA GLN A 426 1.84 -5.76 -18.25
C GLN A 426 2.64 -6.46 -19.36
N ILE A 427 2.19 -7.63 -19.82
CA ILE A 427 2.85 -8.40 -20.90
C ILE A 427 2.68 -7.72 -22.25
N GLY A 428 1.44 -7.33 -22.58
CA GLY A 428 1.13 -6.73 -23.87
C GLY A 428 1.19 -7.70 -25.05
N GLY A 429 1.42 -7.14 -26.24
CA GLY A 429 1.38 -7.87 -27.49
C GLY A 429 -0.04 -7.97 -28.10
N PRO A 430 -0.17 -8.27 -29.40
CA PRO A 430 -1.43 -8.19 -30.13
C PRO A 430 -2.54 -9.08 -29.54
N ALA A 431 -2.21 -10.30 -29.11
CA ALA A 431 -3.18 -11.24 -28.54
C ALA A 431 -3.72 -10.76 -27.19
N ALA A 432 -2.85 -10.22 -26.32
CA ALA A 432 -3.27 -9.64 -25.05
C ALA A 432 -4.16 -8.41 -25.26
N LEU A 433 -3.74 -7.48 -26.14
CA LEU A 433 -4.52 -6.29 -26.48
C LEU A 433 -5.89 -6.64 -27.06
N GLN A 434 -5.96 -7.61 -27.97
CA GLN A 434 -7.22 -8.09 -28.54
C GLN A 434 -8.14 -8.67 -27.45
N HIS A 435 -7.60 -9.46 -26.53
CA HIS A 435 -8.36 -10.01 -25.42
C HIS A 435 -8.86 -8.89 -24.48
N LEU A 436 -8.00 -7.93 -24.10
CA LEU A 436 -8.38 -6.81 -23.25
C LEU A 436 -9.48 -5.95 -23.87
N ARG A 437 -9.41 -5.66 -25.17
CA ARG A 437 -10.48 -4.93 -25.89
C ARG A 437 -11.79 -5.72 -25.96
N LYS A 438 -11.72 -7.05 -26.11
CA LYS A 438 -12.89 -7.94 -26.00
C LYS A 438 -13.51 -7.84 -24.60
N VAL A 439 -12.71 -7.88 -23.54
CA VAL A 439 -13.21 -7.75 -22.16
C VAL A 439 -13.78 -6.35 -21.90
N LEU A 440 -13.13 -5.29 -22.36
CA LEU A 440 -13.63 -3.90 -22.26
C LEU A 440 -15.03 -3.74 -22.88
N SER A 441 -15.27 -4.38 -24.02
CA SER A 441 -16.52 -4.26 -24.78
C SER A 441 -17.63 -5.21 -24.34
N LYS A 442 -17.29 -6.42 -23.88
CA LYS A 442 -18.27 -7.51 -23.61
C LYS A 442 -18.24 -8.07 -22.19
N GLY A 443 -17.26 -7.70 -21.37
CA GLY A 443 -17.12 -8.17 -20.00
C GLY A 443 -18.20 -7.62 -19.06
N LYS A 444 -18.23 -8.12 -17.84
CA LYS A 444 -19.05 -7.55 -16.75
C LYS A 444 -18.43 -6.26 -16.23
N ASN A 445 -19.18 -5.44 -15.47
CA ASN A 445 -18.73 -4.12 -15.01
C ASN A 445 -17.33 -4.16 -14.36
N HIS A 446 -17.09 -5.00 -13.34
CA HIS A 446 -15.76 -5.08 -12.74
C HIS A 446 -14.68 -5.50 -13.75
N GLU A 447 -14.91 -6.54 -14.56
CA GLU A 447 -13.95 -6.99 -15.58
C GLU A 447 -13.58 -5.87 -16.58
N ARG A 448 -14.56 -5.05 -16.98
CA ARG A 448 -14.35 -3.91 -17.88
C ARG A 448 -13.48 -2.81 -17.26
N SER A 449 -13.62 -2.52 -15.96
CA SER A 449 -12.73 -1.56 -15.28
C SER A 449 -11.28 -2.05 -15.24
N TRP A 450 -11.07 -3.32 -14.93
CA TRP A 450 -9.74 -3.95 -14.93
C TRP A 450 -9.12 -3.97 -16.33
N ALA A 451 -9.91 -4.31 -17.36
CA ALA A 451 -9.45 -4.30 -18.75
C ALA A 451 -9.06 -2.90 -19.23
N ALA A 452 -9.86 -1.87 -18.90
CA ALA A 452 -9.50 -0.50 -19.24
C ALA A 452 -8.21 -0.06 -18.55
N LEU A 453 -8.06 -0.31 -17.25
CA LEU A 453 -6.84 0.04 -16.53
C LEU A 453 -5.63 -0.72 -17.09
N ALA A 454 -5.77 -2.02 -17.40
CA ALA A 454 -4.71 -2.83 -18.01
C ALA A 454 -4.26 -2.28 -19.38
N LEU A 455 -5.17 -1.80 -20.21
CA LEU A 455 -4.84 -1.11 -21.47
C LEU A 455 -4.05 0.18 -21.22
N GLY A 456 -4.42 0.94 -20.17
CA GLY A 456 -3.72 2.15 -19.77
C GLY A 456 -2.30 1.87 -19.27
N VAL A 457 -2.15 0.81 -18.45
CA VAL A 457 -0.85 0.30 -18.00
C VAL A 457 0.01 -0.09 -19.20
N ARG A 458 -0.51 -0.87 -20.15
CA ARG A 458 0.22 -1.24 -21.38
C ARG A 458 0.71 0.00 -22.14
N ALA A 459 -0.16 0.98 -22.36
CA ALA A 459 0.22 2.21 -23.05
C ALA A 459 1.31 3.00 -22.29
N PHE A 460 1.31 2.94 -20.96
CA PHE A 460 2.39 3.49 -20.14
C PHE A 460 3.71 2.74 -20.35
N GLU A 461 3.69 1.40 -20.30
CA GLU A 461 4.88 0.58 -20.50
C GLU A 461 5.46 0.72 -21.92
N ASP A 462 4.64 0.76 -22.96
CA ASP A 462 5.10 0.93 -24.36
C ASP A 462 5.90 2.22 -24.55
N ARG A 463 5.46 3.32 -23.91
CA ARG A 463 6.17 4.59 -23.95
C ARG A 463 7.47 4.54 -23.16
N ALA A 464 7.50 3.85 -22.01
CA ALA A 464 8.72 3.72 -21.22
C ALA A 464 9.82 2.91 -21.96
N HIS A 465 9.43 2.02 -22.87
CA HIS A 465 10.33 1.18 -23.65
C HIS A 465 10.56 1.66 -25.10
N GLU A 466 10.20 2.91 -25.43
CA GLU A 466 10.35 3.51 -26.78
C GLU A 466 9.75 2.65 -27.91
N ALA A 467 8.76 1.80 -27.61
CA ALA A 467 8.24 0.76 -28.51
C ALA A 467 7.28 1.27 -29.61
N GLY A 468 7.38 2.54 -30.01
CA GLY A 468 6.53 3.15 -31.03
C GLY A 468 5.14 3.58 -30.53
N ALA A 469 4.37 4.22 -31.42
CA ALA A 469 3.16 4.98 -31.11
C ALA A 469 2.16 4.21 -30.23
N THR A 470 1.63 4.90 -29.20
CA THR A 470 0.51 4.44 -28.38
C THR A 470 -0.63 3.94 -29.28
N ASP A 471 -1.19 2.77 -28.98
CA ASP A 471 -2.37 2.25 -29.68
C ASP A 471 -3.56 3.20 -29.50
N GLY A 472 -3.70 4.15 -30.44
CA GLY A 472 -4.78 5.12 -30.46
C GLY A 472 -6.16 4.47 -30.56
N SER A 473 -6.23 3.23 -31.05
CA SER A 473 -7.47 2.45 -31.13
C SER A 473 -7.99 2.09 -29.74
N SER A 474 -7.12 1.54 -28.89
CA SER A 474 -7.48 1.23 -27.49
C SER A 474 -7.92 2.48 -26.73
N ALA A 475 -7.23 3.61 -26.91
CA ALA A 475 -7.60 4.87 -26.26
C ALA A 475 -8.95 5.42 -26.72
N ALA A 476 -9.23 5.36 -28.03
CA ALA A 476 -10.52 5.76 -28.58
C ALA A 476 -11.68 4.87 -28.06
N GLU A 477 -11.43 3.57 -27.89
CA GLU A 477 -12.42 2.64 -27.31
C GLU A 477 -12.70 2.91 -25.83
N VAL A 478 -11.67 3.21 -25.03
CA VAL A 478 -11.87 3.59 -23.62
C VAL A 478 -12.63 4.92 -23.53
N LEU A 479 -12.32 5.91 -24.38
CA LEU A 479 -13.06 7.17 -24.44
C LEU A 479 -14.52 6.95 -24.87
N HIS A 480 -14.77 6.07 -25.83
CA HIS A 480 -16.13 5.70 -26.21
C HIS A 480 -16.89 5.04 -25.04
N ALA A 481 -16.24 4.15 -24.29
CA ALA A 481 -16.81 3.53 -23.09
C ALA A 481 -17.12 4.59 -22.01
N LEU A 482 -16.19 5.53 -21.73
CA LEU A 482 -16.40 6.65 -20.81
C LEU A 482 -17.65 7.46 -21.17
N ARG A 483 -17.88 7.76 -22.46
CA ARG A 483 -19.05 8.52 -22.91
C ARG A 483 -20.37 7.74 -22.79
N LYS A 484 -20.32 6.41 -22.81
CA LYS A 484 -21.51 5.54 -22.85
C LYS A 484 -21.94 5.07 -21.47
N ASP A 485 -20.99 4.67 -20.63
CA ASP A 485 -21.29 4.09 -19.32
C ASP A 485 -21.73 5.13 -18.31
N ARG A 486 -22.50 4.69 -17.31
CA ARG A 486 -23.00 5.53 -16.21
C ARG A 486 -22.50 5.10 -14.85
N ASP A 487 -21.82 3.95 -14.77
CA ASP A 487 -21.29 3.42 -13.52
C ASP A 487 -20.09 4.26 -13.06
N PRO A 488 -20.11 4.81 -11.83
CA PRO A 488 -19.04 5.66 -11.34
C PRO A 488 -17.67 4.98 -11.23
N SER A 489 -17.63 3.70 -10.86
CA SER A 489 -16.37 2.95 -10.72
C SER A 489 -15.75 2.70 -12.10
N LEU A 490 -16.55 2.29 -13.09
CA LEU A 490 -16.11 2.17 -14.48
C LEU A 490 -15.54 3.49 -15.01
N ARG A 491 -16.28 4.59 -14.85
CA ARG A 491 -15.89 5.92 -15.31
C ARG A 491 -14.60 6.41 -14.64
N GLY A 492 -14.41 6.07 -13.36
CA GLY A 492 -13.15 6.29 -12.64
C GLY A 492 -11.96 5.53 -13.26
N ALA A 493 -12.12 4.24 -13.55
CA ALA A 493 -11.09 3.42 -14.19
C ALA A 493 -10.74 3.93 -15.60
N TYR A 494 -11.75 4.30 -16.37
CA TYR A 494 -11.59 4.88 -17.71
C TYR A 494 -10.82 6.21 -17.65
N SER A 495 -11.13 7.05 -16.67
CA SER A 495 -10.45 8.34 -16.49
C SER A 495 -8.95 8.19 -16.24
N ILE A 496 -8.55 7.29 -15.33
CA ILE A 496 -7.14 7.00 -15.06
C ILE A 496 -6.49 6.35 -16.28
N SER A 497 -7.17 5.40 -16.92
CA SER A 497 -6.67 4.72 -18.12
C SER A 497 -6.36 5.73 -19.25
N LEU A 498 -7.27 6.66 -19.55
CA LEU A 498 -7.07 7.68 -20.57
C LEU A 498 -5.91 8.64 -20.23
N GLY A 499 -5.77 8.99 -18.95
CA GLY A 499 -4.61 9.74 -18.45
C GLY A 499 -3.30 8.97 -18.65
N LEU A 500 -3.26 7.69 -18.27
CA LEU A 500 -2.11 6.81 -18.52
C LEU A 500 -1.83 6.65 -20.01
N MET A 501 -2.83 6.65 -20.88
CA MET A 501 -2.65 6.60 -22.33
C MET A 501 -2.16 7.93 -22.92
N ARG A 502 -2.27 9.04 -22.18
CA ARG A 502 -2.07 10.41 -22.68
C ARG A 502 -2.94 10.73 -23.90
N HIS A 503 -4.20 10.31 -23.87
CA HIS A 503 -5.13 10.51 -24.98
C HIS A 503 -5.79 11.89 -24.94
N GLU A 504 -5.19 12.88 -25.59
CA GLU A 504 -5.67 14.29 -25.57
C GLU A 504 -7.14 14.48 -25.94
N PRO A 505 -7.74 13.74 -26.91
CA PRO A 505 -9.16 13.85 -27.21
C PRO A 505 -10.10 13.52 -26.04
N ALA A 506 -9.60 12.91 -24.96
CA ALA A 506 -10.36 12.67 -23.74
C ALA A 506 -10.53 13.92 -22.86
N ARG A 507 -9.73 14.99 -23.05
CA ARG A 507 -9.70 16.17 -22.17
C ARG A 507 -11.09 16.69 -21.83
N GLU A 508 -11.89 17.04 -22.83
CA GLU A 508 -13.24 17.61 -22.63
C GLU A 508 -14.17 16.65 -21.86
N ALA A 509 -14.05 15.34 -22.11
CA ALA A 509 -14.85 14.36 -21.39
C ALA A 509 -14.42 14.24 -19.93
N LEU A 510 -13.11 14.33 -19.63
CA LEU A 510 -12.60 14.31 -18.26
C LEU A 510 -12.90 15.61 -17.49
N GLU A 511 -12.89 16.76 -18.16
CA GLU A 511 -13.31 18.04 -17.57
C GLU A 511 -14.81 18.03 -17.23
N ALA A 512 -15.64 17.51 -18.13
CA ALA A 512 -17.07 17.31 -17.87
C ALA A 512 -17.29 16.36 -16.68
N GLU A 513 -16.54 15.27 -16.59
CA GLU A 513 -16.59 14.35 -15.44
C GLU A 513 -16.23 15.02 -14.13
N LEU A 514 -15.15 15.82 -14.12
CA LEU A 514 -14.70 16.55 -12.95
C LEU A 514 -15.78 17.54 -12.45
N LEU A 515 -16.50 18.18 -13.38
CA LEU A 515 -17.55 19.15 -13.07
C LEU A 515 -18.86 18.49 -12.64
N GLU A 516 -19.33 17.51 -13.41
CA GLU A 516 -20.72 17.04 -13.38
C GLU A 516 -20.94 15.77 -12.56
N ALA A 517 -19.89 14.98 -12.28
CA ALA A 517 -20.06 13.72 -11.57
C ALA A 517 -20.56 13.94 -10.13
N ASN A 518 -21.46 13.08 -9.66
CA ASN A 518 -21.99 13.18 -8.30
C ASN A 518 -21.15 12.42 -7.26
N VAL A 519 -20.28 11.51 -7.72
CA VAL A 519 -19.47 10.64 -6.85
C VAL A 519 -18.07 11.22 -6.68
N GLU A 520 -17.63 11.37 -5.43
CA GLU A 520 -16.36 12.00 -5.07
C GLU A 520 -15.15 11.27 -5.66
N SER A 521 -15.14 9.93 -5.60
CA SER A 521 -14.07 9.09 -6.17
C SER A 521 -13.99 9.21 -7.69
N GLN A 522 -15.13 9.30 -8.38
CA GLN A 522 -15.18 9.52 -9.83
C GLN A 522 -14.58 10.88 -10.22
N LYS A 523 -14.97 11.96 -9.52
CA LYS A 523 -14.38 13.30 -9.72
C LYS A 523 -12.87 13.29 -9.46
N GLY A 524 -12.43 12.66 -8.37
CA GLY A 524 -11.01 12.54 -8.02
C GLY A 524 -10.21 11.82 -9.10
N ASN A 525 -10.74 10.71 -9.62
CA ASN A 525 -10.12 9.94 -10.70
C ASN A 525 -10.07 10.71 -12.02
N ALA A 526 -11.10 11.50 -12.35
CA ALA A 526 -11.10 12.41 -13.50
C ALA A 526 -9.99 13.47 -13.38
N GLY A 527 -9.83 14.06 -12.19
CA GLY A 527 -8.72 14.97 -11.88
C GLY A 527 -7.35 14.31 -12.09
N ILE A 528 -7.12 13.13 -11.52
CA ILE A 528 -5.87 12.38 -11.71
C ILE A 528 -5.65 12.08 -13.21
N GLY A 529 -6.71 11.69 -13.94
CA GLY A 529 -6.68 11.48 -15.38
C GLY A 529 -6.18 12.71 -16.15
N LEU A 530 -6.73 13.89 -15.85
CA LEU A 530 -6.29 15.17 -16.42
C LEU A 530 -4.82 15.50 -16.06
N GLY A 531 -4.42 15.25 -14.82
CA GLY A 531 -3.04 15.44 -14.38
C GLY A 531 -2.05 14.52 -15.10
N LEU A 532 -2.42 13.25 -15.32
CA LEU A 532 -1.61 12.28 -16.06
C LEU A 532 -1.55 12.59 -17.56
N LEU A 533 -2.61 13.17 -18.12
CA LEU A 533 -2.66 13.65 -19.49
C LEU A 533 -1.70 14.83 -19.71
N GLY A 534 -1.44 15.63 -18.67
CA GLY A 534 -0.49 16.74 -18.69
C GLY A 534 -1.08 18.05 -19.23
N VAL A 535 -2.40 18.20 -19.18
CA VAL A 535 -3.10 19.36 -19.74
C VAL A 535 -3.03 20.54 -18.77
N ALA A 536 -2.09 21.46 -18.99
CA ALA A 536 -1.96 22.65 -18.15
C ALA A 536 -3.20 23.57 -18.16
N THR A 537 -4.00 23.57 -19.24
CA THR A 537 -5.22 24.39 -19.32
C THR A 537 -6.31 23.96 -18.34
N SER A 538 -6.27 22.73 -17.82
CA SER A 538 -7.24 22.24 -16.83
C SER A 538 -6.88 22.63 -15.39
N ARG A 539 -5.75 23.32 -15.13
CA ARG A 539 -5.30 23.71 -13.78
C ARG A 539 -6.34 24.55 -13.04
N GLU A 540 -6.82 25.62 -13.66
CA GLU A 540 -7.80 26.52 -13.03
C GLU A 540 -9.08 25.78 -12.64
N LEU A 541 -9.54 24.87 -13.51
CA LEU A 541 -10.72 24.04 -13.24
C LEU A 541 -10.50 23.12 -12.02
N ILE A 542 -9.35 22.44 -11.97
CA ILE A 542 -8.99 21.54 -10.87
C ILE A 542 -8.84 22.34 -9.56
N GLN A 543 -8.25 23.53 -9.59
CA GLN A 543 -8.14 24.43 -8.43
C GLN A 543 -9.51 24.83 -7.88
N GLN A 544 -10.45 25.21 -8.76
CA GLN A 544 -11.80 25.59 -8.36
C GLN A 544 -12.52 24.42 -7.67
N GLU A 545 -12.41 23.20 -8.21
CA GLU A 545 -13.00 22.01 -7.57
C GLU A 545 -12.29 21.62 -6.27
N LEU A 546 -10.97 21.81 -6.17
CA LEU A 546 -10.22 21.59 -4.93
C LEU A 546 -10.72 22.51 -3.81
N GLY A 547 -10.94 23.79 -4.11
CA GLY A 547 -11.47 24.77 -3.15
C GLY A 547 -12.87 24.41 -2.62
N LYS A 548 -13.69 23.69 -3.41
CA LYS A 548 -15.00 23.17 -3.00
C LYS A 548 -14.92 21.86 -2.20
N SER A 549 -13.76 21.19 -2.21
CA SER A 549 -13.58 19.83 -1.68
C SER A 549 -13.02 19.77 -0.25
N LYS A 550 -12.99 20.89 0.50
CA LYS A 550 -12.39 20.99 1.85
C LYS A 550 -12.87 19.92 2.85
N ARG A 551 -14.09 19.42 2.70
CA ARG A 551 -14.69 18.39 3.57
C ARG A 551 -14.73 16.99 2.95
N ARG A 552 -14.05 16.80 1.82
CA ARG A 552 -14.05 15.59 1.00
C ARG A 552 -12.61 15.11 0.84
N PRO A 553 -12.06 14.38 1.82
CA PRO A 553 -10.63 14.09 1.92
C PRO A 553 -10.08 13.38 0.68
N ASP A 554 -10.81 12.43 0.13
CA ASP A 554 -10.34 11.61 -0.99
C ASP A 554 -10.38 12.38 -2.32
N GLN A 555 -11.42 13.18 -2.51
CA GLN A 555 -11.49 14.13 -3.63
C GLN A 555 -10.37 15.17 -3.52
N LEU A 556 -10.17 15.76 -2.33
CA LEU A 556 -9.12 16.75 -2.07
C LEU A 556 -7.74 16.19 -2.38
N GLN A 557 -7.43 14.99 -1.88
CA GLN A 557 -6.16 14.31 -2.15
C GLN A 557 -5.94 14.12 -3.65
N SER A 558 -6.96 13.61 -4.36
CA SER A 558 -6.84 13.28 -5.78
C SER A 558 -6.63 14.52 -6.65
N LEU A 559 -7.35 15.62 -6.35
CA LEU A 559 -7.20 16.89 -7.06
C LEU A 559 -5.86 17.56 -6.76
N ALA A 560 -5.35 17.46 -5.52
CA ALA A 560 -4.02 17.95 -5.21
C ALA A 560 -2.92 17.13 -5.89
N ILE A 561 -3.06 15.80 -5.97
CA ILE A 561 -2.17 14.95 -6.79
C ILE A 561 -2.21 15.41 -8.25
N ALA A 562 -3.40 15.67 -8.80
CA ALA A 562 -3.54 16.15 -10.17
C ALA A 562 -2.80 17.49 -10.41
N LEU A 563 -2.92 18.45 -9.49
CA LEU A 563 -2.20 19.72 -9.58
C LEU A 563 -0.68 19.54 -9.40
N GLY A 564 -0.26 18.63 -8.52
CA GLY A 564 1.15 18.24 -8.39
C GLY A 564 1.70 17.63 -9.68
N LEU A 565 0.95 16.77 -10.35
CA LEU A 565 1.32 16.23 -11.68
C LEU A 565 1.46 17.33 -12.73
N LEU A 566 0.64 18.39 -12.61
CA LEU A 566 0.69 19.56 -13.47
C LEU A 566 1.73 20.59 -13.01
N GLY A 567 2.47 20.37 -11.92
CA GLY A 567 3.48 21.28 -11.39
C GLY A 567 2.93 22.64 -10.96
N ASP A 568 1.73 22.67 -10.38
CA ASP A 568 1.09 23.90 -9.91
C ASP A 568 1.28 24.10 -8.40
N PRO A 569 2.17 25.01 -7.98
CA PRO A 569 2.45 25.21 -6.57
C PRO A 569 1.50 26.23 -5.90
N SER A 570 0.60 26.87 -6.65
CA SER A 570 -0.29 27.94 -6.11
C SER A 570 -1.26 27.44 -5.04
N VAL A 571 -1.40 26.12 -4.87
CA VAL A 571 -2.29 25.52 -3.88
C VAL A 571 -1.65 25.30 -2.51
N VAL A 572 -0.35 25.54 -2.34
CA VAL A 572 0.33 25.36 -1.04
C VAL A 572 -0.36 26.15 0.07
N ASP A 573 -0.63 27.44 -0.16
CA ASP A 573 -1.27 28.31 0.85
C ASP A 573 -2.67 27.82 1.23
N LEU A 574 -3.46 27.40 0.23
CA LEU A 574 -4.79 26.84 0.44
C LEU A 574 -4.74 25.56 1.28
N LEU A 575 -3.80 24.66 0.97
CA LEU A 575 -3.66 23.38 1.66
C LEU A 575 -3.17 23.59 3.10
N ILE A 576 -2.20 24.48 3.35
CA ILE A 576 -1.75 24.84 4.69
C ILE A 576 -2.88 25.43 5.52
N ALA A 577 -3.62 26.41 4.98
CA ALA A 577 -4.75 27.01 5.69
C ALA A 577 -5.83 25.97 6.00
N THR A 578 -6.16 25.10 5.05
CA THR A 578 -7.14 24.03 5.25
C THR A 578 -6.66 23.01 6.28
N MET A 579 -5.36 22.75 6.38
CA MET A 579 -4.78 21.81 7.34
C MET A 579 -4.83 22.34 8.77
N LYS A 580 -4.64 23.65 8.97
CA LYS A 580 -4.82 24.29 10.29
C LYS A 580 -6.28 24.24 10.77
N GLU A 581 -7.25 24.27 9.85
CA GLU A 581 -8.69 24.26 10.16
C GLU A 581 -9.33 22.86 10.17
N ALA A 582 -8.59 21.84 9.73
CA ALA A 582 -9.12 20.49 9.57
C ALA A 582 -9.50 19.86 10.91
N ARG A 583 -10.57 19.06 10.90
CA ARG A 583 -11.14 18.45 12.12
C ARG A 583 -11.12 16.94 12.11
N THR A 584 -10.71 16.32 11.01
CA THR A 584 -10.70 14.86 10.86
C THR A 584 -9.33 14.39 10.37
N THR A 585 -8.91 13.24 10.88
CA THR A 585 -7.68 12.54 10.49
C THR A 585 -7.59 12.31 9.00
N SER A 586 -8.70 11.92 8.37
CA SER A 586 -8.77 11.66 6.93
C SER A 586 -8.42 12.88 6.08
N VAL A 587 -8.87 14.08 6.51
CA VAL A 587 -8.60 15.35 5.84
C VAL A 587 -7.16 15.79 6.08
N HIS A 588 -6.65 15.68 7.32
CA HIS A 588 -5.24 15.96 7.59
C HIS A 588 -4.29 15.05 6.80
N ALA A 589 -4.57 13.75 6.73
CA ALA A 589 -3.79 12.80 5.96
C ALA A 589 -3.79 13.10 4.46
N ALA A 590 -4.93 13.56 3.91
CA ALA A 590 -5.03 13.98 2.52
C ALA A 590 -4.20 15.24 2.25
N LEU A 591 -4.28 16.23 3.14
CA LEU A 591 -3.56 17.50 3.05
C LEU A 591 -2.04 17.32 3.21
N ALA A 592 -1.60 16.50 4.17
CA ALA A 592 -0.19 16.19 4.38
C ALA A 592 0.44 15.51 3.16
N GLN A 593 -0.28 14.54 2.57
CA GLN A 593 0.15 13.90 1.33
C GLN A 593 0.17 14.88 0.16
N ALA A 594 -0.86 15.71 0.01
CA ALA A 594 -0.93 16.74 -1.02
C ALA A 594 0.26 17.70 -0.95
N LEU A 595 0.54 18.27 0.22
CA LEU A 595 1.67 19.17 0.47
C LEU A 595 3.00 18.47 0.20
N GLY A 596 3.15 17.24 0.71
CA GLY A 596 4.34 16.42 0.48
C GLY A 596 4.60 16.13 -0.99
N PHE A 597 3.54 15.85 -1.76
CA PHE A 597 3.64 15.56 -3.19
C PHE A 597 3.89 16.79 -4.05
N ILE A 598 3.44 17.97 -3.64
CA ILE A 598 3.77 19.23 -4.32
C ILE A 598 5.26 19.54 -4.15
N GLY A 599 5.85 19.23 -2.98
CA GLY A 599 7.29 19.32 -2.74
C GLY A 599 7.85 20.74 -2.86
N ASP A 600 7.00 21.76 -2.72
CA ASP A 600 7.40 23.17 -2.81
C ASP A 600 8.06 23.61 -1.50
N GLN A 601 9.23 24.23 -1.61
CA GLN A 601 10.02 24.70 -0.47
C GLN A 601 9.28 25.72 0.40
N ARG A 602 8.32 26.48 -0.14
CA ARG A 602 7.47 27.43 0.60
C ARG A 602 6.58 26.74 1.64
N SER A 603 6.31 25.45 1.47
CA SER A 603 5.54 24.68 2.47
C SER A 603 6.33 24.41 3.76
N LEU A 604 7.67 24.47 3.74
CA LEU A 604 8.49 24.06 4.88
C LEU A 604 8.33 24.94 6.10
N ALA A 605 8.41 26.27 5.95
CA ALA A 605 8.30 27.18 7.09
C ALA A 605 6.94 27.10 7.78
N PRO A 606 5.79 27.13 7.05
CA PRO A 606 4.49 26.91 7.67
C PRO A 606 4.32 25.54 8.32
N LEU A 607 4.86 24.47 7.73
CA LEU A 607 4.80 23.14 8.33
C LEU A 607 5.63 23.05 9.61
N VAL A 608 6.84 23.63 9.64
CA VAL A 608 7.67 23.72 10.84
C VAL A 608 6.96 24.50 11.95
N GLU A 609 6.36 25.66 11.62
CA GLU A 609 5.57 26.45 12.56
C GLU A 609 4.44 25.61 13.18
N MET A 610 3.71 24.85 12.35
CA MET A 610 2.65 23.95 12.82
C MET A 610 3.18 22.88 13.79
N VAL A 611 4.34 22.27 13.53
CA VAL A 611 4.93 21.27 14.44
C VAL A 611 5.23 21.85 15.83
N THR A 612 5.56 23.14 15.89
CA THR A 612 5.90 23.83 17.15
C THR A 612 4.75 24.58 17.80
N ALA A 613 3.57 24.61 17.17
CA ALA A 613 2.41 25.36 17.63
C ALA A 613 1.66 24.60 18.74
N ASP A 614 1.78 25.08 19.98
CA ASP A 614 1.17 24.47 21.16
C ASP A 614 -0.38 24.51 21.12
N GLU A 615 -0.95 25.48 20.40
CA GLU A 615 -2.39 25.64 20.20
C GLU A 615 -3.01 24.58 19.26
N LEU A 616 -2.19 23.91 18.45
CA LEU A 616 -2.65 22.85 17.56
C LEU A 616 -2.80 21.53 18.31
N THR A 617 -3.68 20.66 17.82
CA THR A 617 -3.80 19.30 18.36
C THR A 617 -2.55 18.48 18.06
N ALA A 618 -2.22 17.51 18.92
CA ALA A 618 -1.11 16.58 18.67
C ALA A 618 -1.23 15.88 17.31
N GLU A 619 -2.46 15.59 16.89
CA GLU A 619 -2.77 15.02 15.57
C GLU A 619 -2.38 15.97 14.42
N ALA A 620 -2.75 17.25 14.47
CA ALA A 620 -2.39 18.23 13.44
C ALA A 620 -0.87 18.40 13.33
N ARG A 621 -0.16 18.39 14.47
CA ARG A 621 1.30 18.42 14.51
C ARG A 621 1.93 17.16 13.94
N ALA A 622 1.39 15.99 14.25
CA ALA A 622 1.83 14.72 13.67
C ALA A 622 1.67 14.68 12.14
N PHE A 623 0.57 15.21 11.60
CA PHE A 623 0.42 15.33 10.15
C PHE A 623 1.35 16.38 9.51
N ALA A 624 1.73 17.42 10.25
CA ALA A 624 2.76 18.35 9.77
C ALA A 624 4.13 17.65 9.68
N LEU A 625 4.47 16.79 10.65
CA LEU A 625 5.67 15.94 10.60
C LEU A 625 5.63 14.98 9.40
N VAL A 626 4.49 14.37 9.12
CA VAL A 626 4.29 13.53 7.92
C VAL A 626 4.53 14.32 6.64
N ALA A 627 3.92 15.50 6.52
CA ALA A 627 4.06 16.35 5.32
C ALA A 627 5.52 16.74 5.09
N LEU A 628 6.24 17.13 6.15
CA LEU A 628 7.69 17.39 6.11
C LEU A 628 8.46 16.14 5.65
N GLY A 629 8.13 14.97 6.20
CA GLY A 629 8.74 13.70 5.81
C GLY A 629 8.57 13.41 4.32
N ILE A 630 7.36 13.52 3.77
CA ILE A 630 7.09 13.27 2.34
C ILE A 630 7.78 14.32 1.45
N ALA A 631 7.63 15.61 1.78
CA ALA A 631 8.23 16.71 1.01
C ALA A 631 9.75 16.60 0.94
N CYS A 632 10.38 16.26 2.06
CA CYS A 632 11.83 16.14 2.19
C CYS A 632 12.37 14.72 2.00
N ASP A 633 11.54 13.77 1.54
CA ASP A 633 11.99 12.39 1.33
C ASP A 633 13.11 12.36 0.29
N LYS A 634 14.25 11.75 0.67
CA LYS A 634 15.43 11.61 -0.19
C LYS A 634 15.18 10.72 -1.41
N GLU A 635 14.15 9.89 -1.35
CA GLU A 635 13.80 8.97 -2.42
C GLU A 635 12.86 9.59 -3.45
N ARG A 636 12.96 9.09 -4.70
CA ARG A 636 12.10 9.49 -5.82
C ARG A 636 10.66 9.06 -5.63
N LEU A 637 10.46 7.85 -5.13
CA LEU A 637 9.16 7.26 -4.83
C LEU A 637 9.03 7.09 -3.32
N PRO A 638 7.80 7.01 -2.77
CA PRO A 638 7.61 6.66 -1.36
C PRO A 638 8.37 5.38 -0.99
N TRP A 639 9.04 5.37 0.16
CA TRP A 639 9.92 4.27 0.59
C TRP A 639 9.26 2.88 0.56
N ASN A 640 7.95 2.83 0.85
CA ASN A 640 7.15 1.61 0.90
C ASN A 640 6.70 1.12 -0.49
N ALA A 641 6.82 1.93 -1.56
CA ALA A 641 6.48 1.55 -2.92
C ALA A 641 7.26 0.30 -3.37
N LYS A 642 8.52 0.18 -2.94
CA LYS A 642 9.38 -0.98 -3.22
C LYS A 642 8.82 -2.29 -2.66
N ILE A 643 8.09 -2.22 -1.56
CA ILE A 643 7.45 -3.38 -0.94
C ILE A 643 6.08 -3.61 -1.59
N ALA A 644 5.30 -2.54 -1.80
CA ALA A 644 3.92 -2.60 -2.27
C ALA A 644 3.74 -2.99 -3.75
N GLU A 645 4.66 -2.60 -4.64
CA GLU A 645 4.51 -2.79 -6.08
C GLU A 645 4.34 -4.27 -6.45
N ASN A 646 3.27 -4.61 -7.16
CA ASN A 646 2.87 -5.98 -7.51
C ASN A 646 2.74 -6.93 -6.30
N ALA A 647 2.53 -6.41 -5.09
CA ALA A 647 2.24 -7.23 -3.92
C ALA A 647 0.83 -7.83 -4.01
N ASN A 648 0.68 -9.07 -3.56
CA ASN A 648 -0.65 -9.65 -3.38
C ASN A 648 -1.26 -9.12 -2.08
N TYR A 649 -2.04 -8.05 -2.18
CA TYR A 649 -2.69 -7.41 -1.04
C TYR A 649 -3.80 -8.26 -0.38
N ARG A 650 -4.17 -9.42 -0.95
CA ARG A 650 -5.06 -10.40 -0.30
C ARG A 650 -4.30 -11.35 0.61
N ALA A 651 -3.02 -11.60 0.33
CA ALA A 651 -2.16 -12.47 1.13
C ALA A 651 -1.54 -11.68 2.29
N THR A 652 -2.38 -11.08 3.13
CA THR A 652 -1.92 -10.17 4.19
C THR A 652 -1.63 -10.86 5.51
N VAL A 653 -0.74 -10.23 6.27
CA VAL A 653 -0.40 -10.51 7.67
C VAL A 653 -0.38 -9.18 8.43
N SER A 654 -0.51 -9.23 9.75
CA SER A 654 -0.71 -8.04 10.59
C SER A 654 0.41 -6.99 10.48
N THR A 655 1.63 -7.42 10.15
CA THR A 655 2.81 -6.56 9.97
C THR A 655 2.96 -6.06 8.54
N LEU A 656 2.21 -6.59 7.57
CA LEU A 656 2.22 -6.14 6.17
C LEU A 656 1.14 -5.08 5.93
N THR A 657 -0.13 -5.45 6.14
CA THR A 657 -1.29 -4.53 6.18
C THR A 657 -2.18 -4.90 7.37
N GLY A 658 -2.48 -3.93 8.23
CA GLY A 658 -3.03 -4.20 9.58
C GLY A 658 -4.01 -3.15 10.09
N GLY A 659 -4.55 -2.31 9.20
CA GLY A 659 -5.48 -1.26 9.60
C GLY A 659 -4.77 -0.12 10.33
N ALA A 660 -3.66 0.36 9.76
CA ALA A 660 -2.77 1.45 10.23
C ALA A 660 -1.47 1.02 10.92
N LEU A 661 -1.30 -0.27 11.23
CA LEU A 661 -0.12 -0.80 11.92
C LEU A 661 0.72 -1.75 11.06
N GLY A 662 0.36 -1.96 9.78
CA GLY A 662 1.19 -2.70 8.84
C GLY A 662 2.29 -1.81 8.26
N VAL A 663 3.42 -2.40 7.84
CA VAL A 663 4.53 -1.67 7.24
C VAL A 663 4.13 -0.87 5.99
N LEU A 664 3.14 -1.35 5.23
CA LEU A 664 2.61 -0.64 4.07
C LEU A 664 1.61 0.47 4.43
N ASP A 665 1.14 0.48 5.67
CA ASP A 665 0.22 1.46 6.22
C ASP A 665 0.96 2.58 6.97
N ILE A 666 2.28 2.73 6.86
CA ILE A 666 3.04 3.80 7.55
C ILE A 666 3.39 4.91 6.55
N LEU A 667 3.09 6.19 6.88
CA LEU A 667 3.26 7.34 5.96
C LEU A 667 4.70 7.69 5.65
#